data_AF-A0A7X4GKE2-F1
#
_entry.id   AF-A0A7X4GKE2-F1
#
_cell.length_a   1.000
_cell.length_b   1.000
_cell.length_c   1.000
_cell.angle_alpha   90.00
_cell.angle_beta   90.00
_cell.angle_gamma   90.00
#
_symmetry.space_group_name_H-M   'P 1'
#
loop_
_entity.id
_entity.type
_entity.pdbx_description
1 polymer ?
#
loop_
_entity_poly.entity_id
_entity_poly.type
_entity_poly.pdbx_seq_one_letter_code
_entity_poly.pdbx_strand_id
1 'polypeptide(L)'
;MSPDDTVSLSIAEAGELARTVLGAWGLAPDHASAVAETMVRGERDGCTSHGLYRLLVAANSVERGVVVPDAVPQVSEPAPALVRVDGQGGFAQLPFEQGMPLLVEKARRYGIAALAINNAVHFAALWPEVEALAEQGLVALAFTPSHSWVAPEGGTKPVFGTNPIAFGWPRPGKSPFVFDFATSAVARGEIELHRRAGKAIPDDWGYDAQGNPSTDAAAVLAGAMRTFGAHKGSALAAMVELVAGPLIGDMTSAESMAADEGRGGSPIGGELILAIDPAGFLGAGVEEHLRRAEAMFEAIEGQGARLPGTRRLIARARSDAEGLRIPAKLHQDIMEVLERGNEVRNALGRAVLLAGAAMVATPSPVMAAPAAQVAKAESADAGFEKISTAEFSWRQKQTAPCEDTPKDAKVSLPDLGPKAQAERLACWESVEKQLAAIPQDQLSPANKVNFAVYKGQIDALLASQRYRDYEKPFNADTSFWGDLTEWARNPLRNREAADDYLVMLREIPRYYDQQIENMRAGLKRGFTAPRVTLAGRDKGIETVALARTAEESPFYAPLKALPSTIPAAEQEKLRAEARKLIAEGVTPAHAKLLGFMRGEYEKGARTTLAAYDLPDGKAYYESKIREFVTLDKSAEDIHQIGLSEMARIRSQMQDVMSEVKFKGDLKAFLHFLRTDPQFYPKTPNELLYRAAWIAKTFDGKADEFFGRMPRSRFAIKPVPDEIAPFYTGGRGGPGIYLVNTYDLPSRPFYSQVALTLHESAPGHAMQMPLAAENKDLPDFRRETYLSAYGEGWALYCEALGEDMGMYETPYDRFGMLSYQAWRASRLVVDTGIHAMGWSREQAQAYLRDNTALSDHEIETEVDRYISWPGQALSYYMGQLAFVNGRKKAEAALGAKFNIRAFHDAVLELGGVPLPVLGERIDKLIADGGKGPYPDEE
;
A
#
# COMPACT_ATOMS: atom_id res chain seq x y z
N MET A 1 36.81 19.69 47.87
CA MET A 1 35.67 20.60 47.69
C MET A 1 34.47 19.97 48.36
N SER A 2 33.67 20.76 49.06
CA SER A 2 32.41 20.29 49.63
C SER A 2 31.47 19.91 48.48
N PRO A 3 30.60 18.90 48.62
CA PRO A 3 29.54 18.62 47.64
C PRO A 3 28.62 19.82 47.34
N ASP A 4 28.63 20.84 48.22
CA ASP A 4 27.82 22.06 48.12
C ASP A 4 28.54 23.24 47.41
N ASP A 5 29.79 23.08 46.98
CA ASP A 5 30.53 24.15 46.30
C ASP A 5 29.95 24.38 44.89
N THR A 6 29.53 25.61 44.58
CA THR A 6 28.90 26.00 43.29
C THR A 6 29.65 27.15 42.61
N VAL A 7 29.58 27.19 41.28
CA VAL A 7 30.08 28.27 40.42
C VAL A 7 28.87 29.03 39.88
N SER A 8 28.91 30.36 39.97
CA SER A 8 27.88 31.23 39.41
C SER A 8 28.29 31.71 38.03
N LEU A 9 27.40 31.60 37.05
CA LEU A 9 27.57 32.09 35.69
C LEU A 9 26.34 32.88 35.28
N SER A 10 26.51 34.01 34.61
CA SER A 10 25.39 34.61 33.86
C SER A 10 24.98 33.69 32.70
N ILE A 11 23.75 33.85 32.22
CA ILE A 11 23.25 33.09 31.05
C ILE A 11 24.14 33.34 29.82
N ALA A 12 24.63 34.57 29.64
CA ALA A 12 25.53 34.93 28.55
C ALA A 12 26.90 34.25 28.69
N GLU A 13 27.49 34.23 29.89
CA GLU A 13 28.76 33.54 30.15
C GLU A 13 28.63 32.03 29.92
N ALA A 14 27.52 31.42 30.33
CA ALA A 14 27.27 30.01 30.08
C ALA A 14 27.11 29.69 28.59
N GLY A 15 26.43 30.56 27.83
CA GLY A 15 26.31 30.42 26.37
C GLY A 15 27.65 30.55 25.66
N GLU A 16 28.49 31.50 26.10
CA GLU A 16 29.83 31.67 25.53
C GLU A 16 30.76 30.51 25.87
N LEU A 17 30.72 30.03 27.11
CA LEU A 17 31.43 28.84 27.54
C LEU A 17 31.03 27.63 26.70
N ALA A 18 29.72 27.39 26.53
CA ALA A 18 29.19 26.29 25.75
C ALA A 18 29.66 26.34 24.28
N ARG A 19 29.54 27.50 23.61
CA ARG A 19 30.05 27.68 22.23
C ARG A 19 31.55 27.46 22.13
N THR A 20 32.31 27.96 23.11
CA THR A 20 33.77 27.81 23.16
C THR A 20 34.18 26.34 23.29
N VAL A 21 33.51 25.59 24.15
CA VAL A 21 33.73 24.14 24.32
C VAL A 21 33.41 23.40 23.02
N LEU A 22 32.23 23.63 22.43
CA LEU A 22 31.80 22.95 21.20
C LEU A 22 32.73 23.27 20.01
N GLY A 23 33.14 24.53 19.86
CA GLY A 23 34.10 24.95 18.84
C GLY A 23 35.52 24.41 19.04
N ALA A 24 35.93 24.13 20.28
CA ALA A 24 37.20 23.46 20.55
C ALA A 24 37.19 22.00 20.03
N TRP A 25 36.02 21.36 19.99
CA TRP A 25 35.79 20.03 19.42
C TRP A 25 35.50 20.05 17.90
N GLY A 26 35.64 21.21 17.24
CA GLY A 26 35.57 21.32 15.79
C GLY A 26 34.17 21.45 15.21
N LEU A 27 33.14 21.66 16.04
CA LEU A 27 31.80 21.96 15.52
C LEU A 27 31.80 23.26 14.72
N ALA A 28 31.12 23.24 13.58
CA ALA A 28 30.85 24.46 12.81
C ALA A 28 30.08 25.50 13.68
N PRO A 29 30.28 26.81 13.45
CA PRO A 29 29.70 27.87 14.29
C PRO A 29 28.19 27.76 14.49
N ASP A 30 27.44 27.44 13.44
CA ASP A 30 25.98 27.34 13.49
C ASP A 30 25.54 26.13 14.34
N HIS A 31 26.23 24.98 14.18
CA HIS A 31 26.01 23.80 15.04
C HIS A 31 26.35 24.11 16.51
N ALA A 32 27.48 24.76 16.76
CA ALA A 32 27.89 25.13 18.11
C ALA A 32 26.88 26.09 18.77
N SER A 33 26.31 27.02 18.00
CA SER A 33 25.29 27.94 18.50
C SER A 33 23.98 27.23 18.85
N ALA A 34 23.42 26.45 17.92
CA ALA A 34 22.15 25.73 18.12
C ALA A 34 22.22 24.75 19.30
N VAL A 35 23.34 24.02 19.43
CA VAL A 35 23.56 23.09 20.54
C VAL A 35 23.74 23.84 21.86
N ALA A 36 24.55 24.91 21.89
CA ALA A 36 24.79 25.70 23.10
C ALA A 36 23.48 26.30 23.66
N GLU A 37 22.63 26.84 22.78
CA GLU A 37 21.35 27.43 23.18
C GLU A 37 20.47 26.41 23.93
N THR A 38 20.32 25.21 23.37
CA THR A 38 19.54 24.13 24.01
C THR A 38 20.10 23.73 25.36
N MET A 39 21.43 23.61 25.52
CA MET A 39 22.03 23.24 26.81
C MET A 39 21.88 24.34 27.87
N VAL A 40 22.01 25.60 27.46
CA VAL A 40 21.81 26.75 28.36
C VAL A 40 20.34 26.84 28.79
N ARG A 41 19.39 26.61 27.88
CA ARG A 41 17.96 26.51 28.20
C ARG A 41 17.70 25.38 29.19
N GLY A 42 18.31 24.21 28.99
CA GLY A 42 18.26 23.07 29.91
C GLY A 42 18.71 23.42 31.33
N GLU A 43 19.85 24.11 31.45
CA GLU A 43 20.41 24.54 32.75
C GLU A 43 19.54 25.62 33.41
N ARG A 44 19.15 26.65 32.65
CA ARG A 44 18.29 27.75 33.11
C ARG A 44 16.96 27.26 33.67
N ASP A 45 16.36 26.26 33.02
CA ASP A 45 15.08 25.70 33.42
C ASP A 45 15.21 24.62 34.51
N GLY A 46 16.40 24.40 35.07
CA GLY A 46 16.64 23.42 36.13
C GLY A 46 16.47 21.96 35.67
N CYS A 47 16.63 21.69 34.38
CA CYS A 47 16.70 20.37 33.79
C CYS A 47 18.16 19.95 33.63
N THR A 48 18.87 19.85 34.75
CA THR A 48 20.34 19.65 34.80
C THR A 48 20.85 18.43 34.04
N SER A 49 20.06 17.35 33.93
CA SER A 49 20.39 16.16 33.12
C SER A 49 20.46 16.43 31.61
N HIS A 50 19.90 17.55 31.15
CA HIS A 50 19.93 18.04 29.78
C HIS A 50 20.44 19.49 29.69
N GLY A 51 21.16 19.95 30.74
CA GLY A 51 21.78 21.27 30.83
C GLY A 51 23.25 21.26 30.41
N LEU A 52 24.10 22.05 31.08
CA LEU A 52 25.52 22.20 30.71
C LEU A 52 26.32 20.88 30.82
N TYR A 53 25.85 19.93 31.62
CA TYR A 53 26.39 18.56 31.67
C TYR A 53 26.48 17.90 30.29
N ARG A 54 25.54 18.20 29.39
CA ARG A 54 25.49 17.62 28.05
C ARG A 54 26.63 18.09 27.14
N LEU A 55 27.40 19.11 27.50
CA LEU A 55 28.64 19.46 26.82
C LEU A 55 29.67 18.33 26.87
N LEU A 56 29.73 17.60 27.99
CA LEU A 56 30.61 16.43 28.13
C LEU A 56 30.16 15.29 27.19
N VAL A 57 28.85 15.11 27.05
CA VAL A 57 28.25 14.09 26.18
C VAL A 57 28.44 14.44 24.70
N ALA A 58 28.29 15.72 24.34
CA ALA A 58 28.53 16.21 22.99
C ALA A 58 29.99 16.00 22.59
N ALA A 59 30.93 16.43 23.45
CA ALA A 59 32.36 16.22 23.24
C ALA A 59 32.72 14.74 23.06
N ASN A 60 32.19 13.86 23.91
CA ASN A 60 32.39 12.41 23.76
C ASN A 60 31.81 11.90 22.43
N SER A 61 30.63 12.35 22.00
CA SER A 61 30.02 11.86 20.76
C SER A 61 30.83 12.27 19.51
N VAL A 62 31.43 13.45 19.54
CA VAL A 62 32.38 13.92 18.52
C VAL A 62 33.69 13.11 18.58
N GLU A 63 34.25 12.93 19.77
CA GLU A 63 35.48 12.16 20.00
C GLU A 63 35.35 10.70 19.54
N ARG A 64 34.16 10.10 19.69
CA ARG A 64 33.83 8.76 19.21
C ARG A 64 33.52 8.68 17.71
N GLY A 65 33.52 9.80 17.00
CA GLY A 65 33.25 9.87 15.56
C GLY A 65 31.82 9.53 15.19
N VAL A 66 30.86 9.73 16.09
CA VAL A 66 29.42 9.53 15.82
C VAL A 66 28.80 10.77 15.16
N VAL A 67 29.39 11.93 15.42
CA VAL A 67 28.93 13.23 14.93
C VAL A 67 29.84 13.72 13.82
N VAL A 68 29.27 14.21 12.73
CA VAL A 68 29.97 14.97 11.67
C VAL A 68 30.00 16.45 12.09
N PRO A 69 31.16 17.00 12.54
CA PRO A 69 31.20 18.30 13.21
C PRO A 69 30.87 19.51 12.31
N ASP A 70 31.12 19.37 11.02
CA ASP A 70 30.91 20.38 9.97
C ASP A 70 29.75 20.02 9.03
N ALA A 71 28.83 19.16 9.49
CA ALA A 71 27.62 18.82 8.76
C ALA A 71 26.83 20.07 8.36
N VAL A 72 26.29 20.04 7.14
CA VAL A 72 25.40 21.08 6.62
C VAL A 72 24.04 20.44 6.38
N PRO A 73 23.02 20.71 7.21
CA PRO A 73 21.72 20.07 7.03
C PRO A 73 21.09 20.44 5.68
N GLN A 74 20.37 19.49 5.10
CA GLN A 74 19.71 19.65 3.80
C GLN A 74 18.20 19.70 3.95
N VAL A 75 17.64 20.88 3.70
CA VAL A 75 16.19 21.12 3.79
C VAL A 75 15.50 20.78 2.47
N SER A 76 14.35 20.10 2.53
CA SER A 76 13.48 19.79 1.40
C SER A 76 12.00 19.81 1.80
N GLU A 77 11.12 19.93 0.81
CA GLU A 77 9.66 20.00 1.00
C GLU A 77 8.96 18.91 0.17
N PRO A 78 9.08 17.62 0.56
CA PRO A 78 8.61 16.50 -0.26
C PRO A 78 7.07 16.43 -0.40
N ALA A 79 6.33 17.16 0.44
CA ALA A 79 4.87 17.31 0.33
C ALA A 79 4.42 18.69 0.85
N PRO A 80 3.21 19.15 0.52
CA PRO A 80 2.74 20.50 0.87
C PRO A 80 2.84 20.81 2.38
N ALA A 81 2.45 19.87 3.23
CA ALA A 81 2.45 19.99 4.70
C ALA A 81 3.60 19.23 5.38
N LEU A 82 4.71 18.99 4.67
CA LEU A 82 5.88 18.27 5.19
C LEU A 82 7.16 19.05 4.87
N VAL A 83 7.97 19.28 5.89
CA VAL A 83 9.38 19.70 5.80
C VAL A 83 10.22 18.49 6.13
N ARG A 84 11.25 18.21 5.35
CA ARG A 84 12.28 17.22 5.69
C ARG A 84 13.62 17.92 5.79
N VAL A 85 14.37 17.63 6.86
CA VAL A 85 15.74 18.12 7.03
C VAL A 85 16.66 16.94 7.30
N ASP A 86 17.52 16.61 6.34
CA ASP A 86 18.58 15.61 6.55
C ASP A 86 19.74 16.27 7.29
N GLY A 87 20.04 15.81 8.50
CA GLY A 87 21.07 16.34 9.39
C GLY A 87 22.50 15.97 9.01
N GLN A 88 22.71 15.11 8.01
CA GLN A 88 24.03 14.73 7.48
C GLN A 88 25.01 14.22 8.56
N GLY A 89 24.49 13.57 9.61
CA GLY A 89 25.26 13.06 10.75
C GLY A 89 25.62 14.12 11.80
N GLY A 90 25.12 15.35 11.66
CA GLY A 90 25.26 16.42 12.66
C GLY A 90 24.28 16.27 13.83
N PHE A 91 24.37 17.18 14.80
CA PHE A 91 23.41 17.21 15.92
C PHE A 91 22.04 17.78 15.52
N ALA A 92 20.96 17.22 16.05
CA ALA A 92 19.56 17.50 15.67
C ALA A 92 19.08 18.95 15.87
N GLN A 93 19.73 19.73 16.75
CA GLN A 93 19.31 21.10 17.07
C GLN A 93 19.39 22.05 15.87
N LEU A 94 20.42 21.92 15.02
CA LEU A 94 20.54 22.78 13.83
C LEU A 94 19.53 22.40 12.73
N PRO A 95 19.32 21.11 12.40
CA PRO A 95 18.20 20.70 11.55
C PRO A 95 16.84 21.22 12.02
N PHE A 96 16.55 21.19 13.33
CA PHE A 96 15.34 21.77 13.89
C PHE A 96 15.27 23.29 13.64
N GLU A 97 16.31 24.03 13.98
CA GLU A 97 16.38 25.49 13.80
C GLU A 97 16.14 25.90 12.33
N GLN A 98 16.71 25.16 11.38
CA GLN A 98 16.55 25.41 9.94
C GLN A 98 15.16 25.00 9.41
N GLY A 99 14.58 23.92 9.94
CA GLY A 99 13.27 23.42 9.53
C GLY A 99 12.09 24.18 10.13
N MET A 100 12.24 24.72 11.34
CA MET A 100 11.16 25.34 12.12
C MET A 100 10.44 26.49 11.38
N PRO A 101 11.12 27.44 10.69
CA PRO A 101 10.43 28.51 9.98
C PRO A 101 9.45 27.99 8.91
N LEU A 102 9.87 26.99 8.12
CA LEU A 102 9.02 26.36 7.10
C LEU A 102 7.90 25.53 7.74
N LEU A 103 8.18 24.85 8.85
CA LEU A 103 7.17 24.11 9.61
C LEU A 103 6.06 25.04 10.09
N VAL A 104 6.42 26.19 10.67
CA VAL A 104 5.48 27.21 11.16
C VAL A 104 4.66 27.78 9.99
N GLU A 105 5.31 28.13 8.89
CA GLU A 105 4.64 28.64 7.69
C GLU A 105 3.60 27.62 7.18
N LYS A 106 4.01 26.36 7.01
CA LYS A 106 3.13 25.29 6.51
C LYS A 106 2.02 24.97 7.49
N ALA A 107 2.28 24.92 8.80
CA ALA A 107 1.25 24.65 9.79
C ALA A 107 0.14 25.71 9.75
N ARG A 108 0.51 27.00 9.64
CA ARG A 108 -0.46 28.09 9.47
C ARG A 108 -1.20 28.03 8.15
N ARG A 109 -0.51 27.62 7.08
CA ARG A 109 -1.10 27.53 5.75
C ARG A 109 -2.09 26.36 5.59
N TYR A 110 -1.77 25.21 6.17
CA TYR A 110 -2.50 23.96 5.96
C TYR A 110 -3.26 23.47 7.20
N GLY A 111 -3.20 24.19 8.31
CA GLY A 111 -3.79 23.83 9.60
C GLY A 111 -2.95 22.82 10.40
N ILE A 112 -2.15 21.99 9.74
CA ILE A 112 -1.17 21.08 10.34
C ILE A 112 0.01 20.91 9.39
N ALA A 113 1.21 20.75 9.94
CA ALA A 113 2.40 20.35 9.19
C ALA A 113 3.32 19.48 10.03
N ALA A 114 4.18 18.72 9.36
CA ALA A 114 5.19 17.88 9.97
C ALA A 114 6.60 18.33 9.56
N LEU A 115 7.56 18.17 10.46
CA LEU A 115 8.99 18.29 10.23
C LEU A 115 9.62 16.93 10.55
N ALA A 116 10.18 16.29 9.52
CA ALA A 116 10.95 15.06 9.63
C ALA A 116 12.44 15.41 9.60
N ILE A 117 13.13 15.22 10.72
CA ILE A 117 14.58 15.34 10.80
C ILE A 117 15.16 13.93 10.62
N ASN A 118 16.07 13.78 9.66
CA ASN A 118 16.70 12.51 9.36
C ASN A 118 18.21 12.54 9.63
N ASN A 119 18.82 11.37 9.84
CA ASN A 119 20.28 11.19 9.88
C ASN A 119 20.95 12.21 10.83
N ALA A 120 20.41 12.34 12.04
CA ALA A 120 20.85 13.31 13.03
C ALA A 120 21.18 12.62 14.36
N VAL A 121 22.13 13.19 15.10
CA VAL A 121 22.51 12.72 16.43
C VAL A 121 21.69 13.47 17.48
N HIS A 122 20.88 12.75 18.24
CA HIS A 122 19.98 13.33 19.23
C HIS A 122 20.41 12.98 20.68
N PHE A 123 20.50 14.00 21.54
CA PHE A 123 20.99 13.83 22.93
C PHE A 123 20.40 14.82 23.94
N ALA A 124 19.43 15.64 23.51
CA ALA A 124 18.81 16.69 24.32
C ALA A 124 17.40 16.29 24.79
N ALA A 125 16.77 17.20 25.53
CA ALA A 125 15.34 17.11 25.85
C ALA A 125 14.51 17.67 24.69
N LEU A 126 13.24 17.28 24.57
CA LEU A 126 12.36 17.66 23.44
C LEU A 126 11.51 18.89 23.78
N TRP A 127 11.32 19.20 25.07
CA TRP A 127 10.56 20.39 25.49
C TRP A 127 11.02 21.71 24.84
N PRO A 128 12.31 21.99 24.55
CA PRO A 128 12.73 23.26 23.96
C PRO A 128 12.08 23.53 22.59
N GLU A 129 11.82 22.47 21.82
CA GLU A 129 11.32 22.52 20.45
C GLU A 129 9.81 22.71 20.42
N VAL A 130 9.07 21.88 21.18
CA VAL A 130 7.60 22.03 21.30
C VAL A 130 7.23 23.33 22.01
N GLU A 131 8.08 23.83 22.91
CA GLU A 131 7.88 25.14 23.54
C GLU A 131 8.09 26.28 22.53
N ALA A 132 9.12 26.21 21.68
CA ALA A 132 9.35 27.22 20.65
C ALA A 132 8.16 27.34 19.67
N LEU A 133 7.56 26.22 19.28
CA LEU A 133 6.36 26.20 18.45
C LEU A 133 5.12 26.70 19.21
N ALA A 134 4.97 26.36 20.48
CA ALA A 134 3.85 26.82 21.30
C ALA A 134 3.90 28.32 21.64
N GLU A 135 5.10 28.89 21.76
CA GLU A 135 5.31 30.34 21.86
C GLU A 135 4.88 31.08 20.58
N GLN A 136 4.93 30.41 19.42
CA GLN A 136 4.41 30.91 18.13
C GLN A 136 2.89 30.74 17.96
N GLY A 137 2.20 30.25 18.99
CA GLY A 137 0.75 30.05 18.99
C GLY A 137 0.30 28.70 18.40
N LEU A 138 1.22 27.76 18.15
CA LEU A 138 0.89 26.45 17.57
C LEU A 138 0.79 25.37 18.66
N VAL A 139 0.03 24.31 18.41
CA VAL A 139 0.11 23.07 19.19
C VAL A 139 1.22 22.22 18.60
N ALA A 140 2.06 21.64 19.45
CA ALA A 140 3.24 20.90 18.99
C ALA A 140 3.35 19.51 19.64
N LEU A 141 3.80 18.53 18.86
CA LEU A 141 4.22 17.21 19.35
C LEU A 141 5.61 16.89 18.80
N ALA A 142 6.46 16.25 19.59
CA ALA A 142 7.77 15.77 19.13
C ALA A 142 8.02 14.32 19.61
N PHE A 143 8.68 13.54 18.76
CA PHE A 143 8.97 12.12 18.95
C PHE A 143 10.36 11.80 18.42
N THR A 144 11.19 11.09 19.19
CA THR A 144 12.50 10.60 18.74
C THR A 144 12.77 9.20 19.28
N PRO A 145 13.21 8.22 18.46
CA PRO A 145 13.82 7.00 18.95
C PRO A 145 15.19 7.31 19.57
N SER A 146 15.83 6.33 20.21
CA SER A 146 17.17 6.49 20.79
C SER A 146 18.00 5.22 20.59
N HIS A 147 18.76 4.75 21.57
CA HIS A 147 19.43 3.45 21.52
C HIS A 147 18.58 2.39 22.20
N SER A 148 18.54 1.16 21.69
CA SER A 148 17.72 0.08 22.25
C SER A 148 18.17 -0.27 23.68
N TRP A 149 17.48 0.29 24.67
CA TRP A 149 17.77 0.15 26.10
C TRP A 149 16.57 -0.31 26.92
N VAL A 150 15.38 -0.34 26.34
CA VAL A 150 14.11 -0.56 27.04
C VAL A 150 13.47 -1.85 26.52
N ALA A 151 13.06 -2.72 27.44
CA ALA A 151 12.35 -3.95 27.11
C ALA A 151 10.86 -3.68 26.86
N PRO A 152 10.25 -4.30 25.83
CA PRO A 152 8.80 -4.25 25.64
C PRO A 152 8.10 -4.99 26.79
N GLU A 153 6.87 -4.60 27.10
CA GLU A 153 6.05 -5.31 28.09
C GLU A 153 5.89 -6.78 27.68
N GLY A 154 6.11 -7.70 28.63
CA GLY A 154 6.15 -9.14 28.39
C GLY A 154 7.51 -9.68 27.94
N GLY A 155 8.50 -8.80 27.71
CA GLY A 155 9.89 -9.15 27.42
C GLY A 155 10.87 -8.63 28.47
N THR A 156 12.12 -9.08 28.38
CA THR A 156 13.22 -8.66 29.29
C THR A 156 14.48 -8.20 28.56
N LYS A 157 14.48 -8.28 27.22
CA LYS A 157 15.59 -7.83 26.36
C LYS A 157 15.29 -6.45 25.79
N PRO A 158 16.31 -5.60 25.63
CA PRO A 158 16.10 -4.26 25.10
C PRO A 158 15.72 -4.31 23.62
N VAL A 159 14.67 -3.59 23.25
CA VAL A 159 14.20 -3.43 21.87
C VAL A 159 13.98 -1.95 21.57
N PHE A 160 13.29 -1.25 22.48
CA PHE A 160 12.99 0.16 22.32
C PHE A 160 14.07 1.05 22.90
N GLY A 161 14.13 2.28 22.43
CA GLY A 161 14.82 3.34 23.14
C GLY A 161 14.01 3.89 24.31
N THR A 162 14.56 4.89 25.00
CA THR A 162 13.80 5.66 26.00
C THR A 162 12.67 6.48 25.38
N ASN A 163 12.73 6.69 24.05
CA ASN A 163 11.64 7.10 23.17
C ASN A 163 10.73 8.21 23.74
N PRO A 164 11.29 9.40 24.01
CA PRO A 164 10.51 10.46 24.62
C PRO A 164 9.39 10.99 23.70
N ILE A 165 8.35 11.49 24.36
CA ILE A 165 7.22 12.19 23.75
C ILE A 165 7.12 13.56 24.43
N ALA A 166 7.13 14.61 23.64
CA ALA A 166 6.86 15.97 24.12
C ALA A 166 5.63 16.57 23.48
N PHE A 167 4.97 17.45 24.22
CA PHE A 167 3.76 18.14 23.78
C PHE A 167 3.78 19.58 24.28
N GLY A 168 3.41 20.52 23.40
CA GLY A 168 3.24 21.93 23.69
C GLY A 168 1.86 22.43 23.31
N TRP A 169 1.21 23.17 24.21
CA TRP A 169 -0.06 23.84 23.97
C TRP A 169 0.06 25.36 24.18
N PRO A 170 -0.39 26.18 23.21
CA PRO A 170 -0.26 27.63 23.27
C PRO A 170 -1.25 28.23 24.27
N ARG A 171 -0.78 29.19 25.08
CA ARG A 171 -1.59 29.88 26.10
C ARG A 171 -1.45 31.39 25.89
N PRO A 172 -2.35 32.05 25.13
CA PRO A 172 -2.23 33.48 24.84
C PRO A 172 -2.03 34.32 26.11
N GLY A 173 -0.94 35.10 26.15
CA GLY A 173 -0.59 35.95 27.30
C GLY A 173 -0.01 35.23 28.52
N LYS A 174 0.22 33.91 28.46
CA LYS A 174 0.84 33.10 29.51
C LYS A 174 1.96 32.22 28.91
N SER A 175 2.81 31.64 29.75
CA SER A 175 3.77 30.62 29.27
C SER A 175 3.03 29.38 28.77
N PRO A 176 3.48 28.72 27.69
CA PRO A 176 2.85 27.51 27.16
C PRO A 176 2.73 26.38 28.18
N PHE A 177 1.71 25.53 28.01
CA PHE A 177 1.62 24.26 28.72
C PHE A 177 2.50 23.25 27.99
N VAL A 178 3.49 22.67 28.68
CA VAL A 178 4.46 21.76 28.05
C VAL A 178 4.75 20.56 28.97
N PHE A 179 4.69 19.36 28.41
CA PHE A 179 5.25 18.16 29.02
C PHE A 179 6.27 17.51 28.09
N ASP A 180 7.20 16.78 28.70
CA ASP A 180 8.25 16.00 28.05
C ASP A 180 8.59 14.84 28.99
N PHE A 181 8.38 13.61 28.51
CA PHE A 181 8.68 12.41 29.27
C PHE A 181 9.18 11.29 28.37
N ALA A 182 10.05 10.44 28.92
CA ALA A 182 10.44 9.17 28.31
C ALA A 182 9.32 8.13 28.40
N THR A 183 9.21 7.24 27.41
CA THR A 183 8.30 6.08 27.52
C THR A 183 8.87 4.96 28.39
N SER A 184 10.11 5.08 28.85
CA SER A 184 10.69 4.26 29.91
C SER A 184 10.19 4.66 31.30
N ALA A 185 10.24 3.74 32.26
CA ALA A 185 9.81 3.95 33.65
C ALA A 185 10.56 5.11 34.32
N VAL A 186 11.79 5.35 33.89
CA VAL A 186 12.65 6.45 34.30
C VAL A 186 13.56 6.85 33.14
N ALA A 187 14.11 8.06 33.12
CA ALA A 187 15.16 8.42 32.15
C ALA A 187 16.47 7.67 32.46
N ARG A 188 17.18 7.20 31.41
CA ARG A 188 18.45 6.44 31.59
C ARG A 188 19.51 7.24 32.37
N GLY A 189 19.54 8.56 32.18
CA GLY A 189 20.45 9.45 32.90
C GLY A 189 20.25 9.42 34.42
N GLU A 190 19.02 9.23 34.90
CA GLU A 190 18.74 9.12 36.34
C GLU A 190 19.31 7.83 36.93
N ILE A 191 19.29 6.72 36.18
CA ILE A 191 19.92 5.46 36.59
C ILE A 191 21.45 5.64 36.68
N GLU A 192 22.03 6.33 35.71
CA GLU A 192 23.46 6.66 35.70
C GLU A 192 23.87 7.53 36.90
N LEU A 193 23.02 8.49 37.31
CA LEU A 193 23.25 9.28 38.52
C LEU A 193 23.22 8.41 39.79
N HIS A 194 22.30 7.45 39.90
CA HIS A 194 22.27 6.50 41.03
C HIS A 194 23.50 5.59 41.04
N ARG A 195 23.94 5.11 39.88
CA ARG A 195 25.18 4.31 39.72
C ARG A 195 26.39 5.08 40.22
N ARG A 196 26.55 6.34 39.79
CA ARG A 196 27.66 7.21 40.23
C ARG A 196 27.62 7.52 41.73
N ALA A 197 26.43 7.64 42.30
CA ALA A 197 26.23 7.87 43.73
C ALA A 197 26.31 6.59 44.59
N GLY A 198 26.44 5.41 43.98
CA GLY A 198 26.41 4.12 44.68
C GLY A 198 25.08 3.83 45.39
N LYS A 199 23.96 4.37 44.88
CA LYS A 199 22.63 4.21 45.46
C LYS A 199 21.83 3.13 44.72
N ALA A 200 21.03 2.36 45.47
CA ALA A 200 20.07 1.43 44.89
C ALA A 200 18.95 2.18 44.13
N ILE A 201 18.39 1.52 43.13
CA ILE A 201 17.22 1.98 42.36
C ILE A 201 15.99 1.12 42.71
N PRO A 202 14.76 1.63 42.48
CA PRO A 202 13.55 0.81 42.54
C PRO A 202 13.61 -0.43 41.65
N ASP A 203 13.00 -1.53 42.09
CA ASP A 203 13.01 -2.83 41.40
C ASP A 203 12.12 -2.86 40.14
N ASP A 204 11.26 -1.86 39.98
CA ASP A 204 10.40 -1.66 38.81
C ASP A 204 11.04 -0.77 37.72
N TRP A 205 12.32 -0.41 37.85
CA TRP A 205 13.02 0.40 36.84
C TRP A 205 13.63 -0.43 35.70
N GLY A 206 13.96 -1.71 35.91
CA GLY A 206 14.64 -2.51 34.89
C GLY A 206 14.97 -3.95 35.27
N TYR A 207 15.73 -4.57 34.38
CA TYR A 207 16.21 -5.94 34.44
C TYR A 207 17.75 -5.96 34.30
N ASP A 208 18.40 -6.94 34.93
CA ASP A 208 19.79 -7.27 34.66
C ASP A 208 19.99 -7.92 33.28
N ALA A 209 21.24 -8.22 32.93
CA ALA A 209 21.59 -8.86 31.65
C ALA A 209 21.02 -10.28 31.47
N GLN A 210 20.57 -10.93 32.55
CA GLN A 210 19.93 -12.24 32.54
C GLN A 210 18.39 -12.13 32.47
N GLY A 211 17.84 -10.92 32.54
CA GLY A 211 16.42 -10.64 32.49
C GLY A 211 15.71 -10.68 33.85
N ASN A 212 16.43 -10.68 34.97
CA ASN A 212 15.81 -10.62 36.30
C ASN A 212 15.61 -9.17 36.75
N PRO A 213 14.52 -8.82 37.45
CA PRO A 213 14.37 -7.51 38.07
C PRO A 213 15.54 -7.20 39.01
N SER A 214 16.07 -5.97 38.97
CA SER A 214 17.26 -5.60 39.76
C SER A 214 17.15 -4.19 40.34
N THR A 215 17.65 -4.04 41.56
CA THR A 215 17.81 -2.76 42.26
C THR A 215 19.23 -2.19 42.14
N ASP A 216 20.13 -2.89 41.44
CA ASP A 216 21.48 -2.43 41.14
C ASP A 216 21.48 -1.62 39.83
N ALA A 217 21.81 -0.34 39.93
CA ALA A 217 21.87 0.57 38.80
C ALA A 217 22.85 0.12 37.70
N ALA A 218 24.00 -0.47 38.07
CA ALA A 218 24.97 -0.96 37.09
C ALA A 218 24.44 -2.19 36.35
N ALA A 219 23.76 -3.10 37.06
CA ALA A 219 23.14 -4.27 36.46
C ALA A 219 22.03 -3.88 35.46
N VAL A 220 21.17 -2.91 35.83
CA VAL A 220 20.10 -2.43 34.93
C VAL A 220 20.66 -1.68 33.72
N LEU A 221 21.73 -0.89 33.88
CA LEU A 221 22.37 -0.20 32.74
C LEU A 221 23.00 -1.17 31.73
N ALA A 222 23.46 -2.33 32.20
CA ALA A 222 23.99 -3.42 31.38
C ALA A 222 22.90 -4.35 30.82
N GLY A 223 21.71 -4.37 31.43
CA GLY A 223 20.54 -5.12 30.98
C GLY A 223 19.56 -4.25 30.19
N ALA A 224 18.32 -4.16 30.68
CA ALA A 224 17.25 -3.40 30.04
C ALA A 224 16.41 -2.60 31.03
N MET A 225 15.94 -1.43 30.63
CA MET A 225 14.98 -0.62 31.38
C MET A 225 13.54 -1.10 31.11
N ARG A 226 12.61 -0.80 32.01
CA ARG A 226 11.17 -1.03 31.80
C ARG A 226 10.48 0.17 31.17
N THR A 227 9.28 -0.04 30.62
CA THR A 227 8.37 1.02 30.17
C THR A 227 7.55 1.58 31.33
N PHE A 228 7.15 2.86 31.27
CA PHE A 228 6.19 3.38 32.26
C PHE A 228 4.79 2.80 31.98
N GLY A 229 3.98 2.60 33.01
CA GLY A 229 2.59 2.14 32.81
C GLY A 229 2.48 0.79 32.09
N ALA A 230 3.50 -0.06 32.22
CA ALA A 230 3.56 -1.42 31.65
C ALA A 230 3.27 -1.43 30.14
N HIS A 231 2.25 -2.20 29.71
CA HIS A 231 1.84 -2.33 28.30
C HIS A 231 1.50 -0.99 27.63
N LYS A 232 1.03 0.02 28.37
CA LYS A 232 0.68 1.32 27.77
C LYS A 232 1.93 2.10 27.35
N GLY A 233 2.95 2.16 28.19
CA GLY A 233 4.24 2.75 27.79
C GLY A 233 4.94 1.92 26.73
N SER A 234 4.77 0.59 26.73
CA SER A 234 5.27 -0.28 25.66
C SER A 234 4.63 0.05 24.31
N ALA A 235 3.32 0.27 24.27
CA ALA A 235 2.62 0.68 23.06
C ALA A 235 3.06 2.08 22.59
N LEU A 236 3.26 3.04 23.50
CA LEU A 236 3.76 4.37 23.16
C LEU A 236 5.22 4.33 22.68
N ALA A 237 6.07 3.50 23.29
CA ALA A 237 7.45 3.31 22.87
C ALA A 237 7.51 2.75 21.44
N ALA A 238 6.69 1.74 21.14
CA ALA A 238 6.55 1.18 19.80
C ALA A 238 6.01 2.21 18.79
N MET A 239 5.05 3.06 19.19
CA MET A 239 4.57 4.15 18.35
C MET A 239 5.72 5.12 17.99
N VAL A 240 6.54 5.53 18.96
CA VAL A 240 7.69 6.42 18.71
C VAL A 240 8.69 5.79 17.76
N GLU A 241 9.03 4.50 17.93
CA GLU A 241 9.89 3.77 16.98
C GLU A 241 9.36 3.91 15.55
N LEU A 242 8.06 3.68 15.36
CA LEU A 242 7.45 3.64 14.03
C LEU A 242 7.35 5.03 13.39
N VAL A 243 6.92 6.05 14.15
CA VAL A 243 6.63 7.38 13.59
C VAL A 243 7.88 8.23 13.38
N ALA A 244 8.92 8.04 14.18
CA ALA A 244 10.16 8.81 14.10
C ALA A 244 11.38 7.97 13.65
N GLY A 245 11.19 6.68 13.35
CA GLY A 245 12.12 5.85 12.60
C GLY A 245 11.59 5.56 11.19
N PRO A 246 11.03 4.36 10.91
CA PRO A 246 10.68 3.94 9.54
C PRO A 246 9.73 4.87 8.77
N LEU A 247 8.76 5.51 9.44
CA LEU A 247 7.81 6.42 8.77
C LEU A 247 8.52 7.59 8.08
N ILE A 248 9.53 8.16 8.72
CA ILE A 248 10.30 9.27 8.16
C ILE A 248 11.53 8.81 7.37
N GLY A 249 11.71 7.49 7.22
CA GLY A 249 12.83 6.89 6.50
C GLY A 249 14.12 6.84 7.33
N ASP A 250 14.01 6.68 8.65
CA ASP A 250 15.14 6.62 9.57
C ASP A 250 15.17 5.36 10.45
N MET A 251 16.21 5.27 11.28
CA MET A 251 16.51 4.12 12.13
C MET A 251 15.55 3.98 13.30
N THR A 252 15.16 2.73 13.58
CA THR A 252 14.68 2.31 14.90
C THR A 252 15.80 2.32 15.93
N SER A 253 15.46 2.23 17.22
CA SER A 253 16.47 2.26 18.28
C SER A 253 17.43 1.08 18.27
N ALA A 254 17.00 -0.07 17.75
CA ALA A 254 17.87 -1.24 17.56
C ALA A 254 18.86 -1.03 16.41
N GLU A 255 18.43 -0.38 15.33
CA GLU A 255 19.30 -0.02 14.20
C GLU A 255 20.29 1.08 14.60
N SER A 256 19.86 2.09 15.36
CA SER A 256 20.76 3.10 15.96
C SER A 256 21.84 2.44 16.83
N MET A 257 21.46 1.48 17.68
CA MET A 257 22.40 0.74 18.52
C MET A 257 23.40 -0.07 17.68
N ALA A 258 22.93 -0.73 16.61
CA ALA A 258 23.78 -1.48 15.71
C ALA A 258 24.76 -0.56 14.97
N ALA A 259 24.30 0.60 14.49
CA ALA A 259 25.11 1.60 13.80
C ALA A 259 26.14 2.28 14.71
N ASP A 260 25.92 2.32 16.03
CA ASP A 260 26.93 2.80 16.97
C ASP A 260 28.16 1.87 17.00
N GLU A 261 28.04 0.59 16.65
CA GLU A 261 29.14 -0.39 16.63
C GLU A 261 29.93 -0.46 17.95
N GLY A 262 29.28 -0.14 19.08
CA GLY A 262 29.91 -0.12 20.41
C GLY A 262 30.85 1.06 20.65
N ARG A 263 30.80 2.11 19.80
CA ARG A 263 31.54 3.37 19.99
C ARG A 263 31.16 4.07 21.29
N GLY A 264 29.92 3.91 21.75
CA GLY A 264 29.41 4.50 22.98
C GLY A 264 29.11 6.01 22.85
N GLY A 265 28.67 6.44 21.66
CA GLY A 265 28.21 7.81 21.43
C GLY A 265 26.71 7.98 21.63
N SER A 266 26.21 9.18 21.35
CA SER A 266 24.77 9.46 21.39
C SER A 266 24.03 8.79 20.23
N PRO A 267 22.73 8.48 20.38
CA PRO A 267 21.93 7.87 19.31
C PRO A 267 21.93 8.67 18.01
N ILE A 268 22.04 7.95 16.89
CA ILE A 268 21.84 8.48 15.54
C ILE A 268 20.52 7.96 15.01
N GLY A 269 19.69 8.85 14.48
CA GLY A 269 18.39 8.44 13.97
C GLY A 269 17.58 9.63 13.49
N GLY A 270 16.25 9.48 13.60
CA GLY A 270 15.30 10.48 13.17
C GLY A 270 14.49 11.10 14.31
N GLU A 271 13.89 12.25 14.01
CA GLU A 271 12.96 12.94 14.89
C GLU A 271 11.77 13.47 14.07
N LEU A 272 10.56 13.27 14.59
CA LEU A 272 9.33 13.78 14.00
C LEU A 272 8.74 14.85 14.90
N ILE A 273 8.57 16.05 14.36
CA ILE A 273 7.85 17.15 15.01
C ILE A 273 6.58 17.47 14.23
N LEU A 274 5.44 17.55 14.91
CA LEU A 274 4.16 17.98 14.36
C LEU A 274 3.82 19.36 14.91
N ALA A 275 3.38 20.26 14.02
CA ALA A 275 2.87 21.57 14.37
C ALA A 275 1.43 21.72 13.84
N ILE A 276 0.51 22.09 14.72
CA ILE A 276 -0.92 22.24 14.43
C ILE A 276 -1.29 23.68 14.72
N ASP A 277 -1.93 24.36 13.77
CA ASP A 277 -2.45 25.71 13.97
C ASP A 277 -3.87 25.65 14.55
N PRO A 278 -4.09 26.11 15.81
CA PRO A 278 -5.43 26.18 16.38
C PRO A 278 -6.40 27.00 15.53
N ALA A 279 -5.93 28.07 14.88
CA ALA A 279 -6.78 28.88 14.01
C ALA A 279 -7.20 28.12 12.75
N GLY A 280 -6.29 27.34 12.15
CA GLY A 280 -6.60 26.45 11.03
C GLY A 280 -7.62 25.35 11.36
N PHE A 281 -7.58 24.79 12.58
CA PHE A 281 -8.53 23.76 13.03
C PHE A 281 -9.90 24.33 13.44
N LEU A 282 -9.90 25.45 14.15
CA LEU A 282 -11.08 25.96 14.85
C LEU A 282 -11.75 27.13 14.13
N GLY A 283 -11.07 27.74 13.14
CA GLY A 283 -11.53 28.93 12.45
C GLY A 283 -11.91 30.05 13.43
N ALA A 284 -13.11 30.60 13.26
CA ALA A 284 -13.63 31.67 14.12
C ALA A 284 -13.81 31.26 15.61
N GLY A 285 -13.80 29.96 15.93
CA GLY A 285 -13.97 29.46 17.30
C GLY A 285 -12.70 29.44 18.15
N VAL A 286 -11.54 29.79 17.60
CA VAL A 286 -10.23 29.62 18.26
C VAL A 286 -10.16 30.26 19.65
N GLU A 287 -10.63 31.49 19.82
CA GLU A 287 -10.59 32.19 21.11
C GLU A 287 -11.49 31.53 22.17
N GLU A 288 -12.65 31.02 21.78
CA GLU A 288 -13.55 30.32 22.71
C GLU A 288 -12.89 29.06 23.23
N HIS A 289 -12.31 28.26 22.35
CA HIS A 289 -11.76 26.96 22.72
C HIS A 289 -10.43 27.06 23.47
N LEU A 290 -9.59 28.06 23.17
CA LEU A 290 -8.42 28.35 24.00
C LEU A 290 -8.83 28.77 25.42
N ARG A 291 -9.91 29.53 25.57
CA ARG A 291 -10.46 29.88 26.90
C ARG A 291 -11.00 28.67 27.66
N ARG A 292 -11.60 27.70 26.96
CA ARG A 292 -12.02 26.43 27.58
C ARG A 292 -10.83 25.62 28.09
N ALA A 293 -9.72 25.60 27.34
CA ALA A 293 -8.48 24.97 27.80
C ALA A 293 -7.93 25.67 29.06
N GLU A 294 -7.96 27.01 29.11
CA GLU A 294 -7.58 27.76 30.32
C GLU A 294 -8.44 27.41 31.53
N ALA A 295 -9.75 27.26 31.36
CA ALA A 295 -10.63 26.85 32.46
C ALA A 295 -10.28 25.46 33.02
N MET A 296 -9.81 24.54 32.17
CA MET A 296 -9.30 23.23 32.62
C MET A 296 -8.00 23.40 33.42
N PHE A 297 -7.07 24.24 32.96
CA PHE A 297 -5.82 24.51 33.69
C PHE A 297 -6.09 25.15 35.05
N GLU A 298 -7.00 26.11 35.12
CA GLU A 298 -7.43 26.76 36.37
C GLU A 298 -8.08 25.76 37.32
N ALA A 299 -8.86 24.79 36.82
CA ALA A 299 -9.44 23.74 37.65
C ALA A 299 -8.36 22.81 38.25
N ILE A 300 -7.29 22.51 37.52
CA ILE A 300 -6.15 21.72 38.04
C ILE A 300 -5.43 22.50 39.14
N GLU A 301 -5.11 23.77 38.90
CA GLU A 301 -4.37 24.60 39.85
C GLU A 301 -5.23 24.96 41.08
N GLY A 302 -6.54 25.17 40.90
CA GLY A 302 -7.48 25.55 41.95
C GLY A 302 -7.65 24.50 43.06
N GLN A 303 -7.30 23.25 42.80
CA GLN A 303 -7.25 22.17 43.81
C GLN A 303 -5.84 21.92 44.36
N GLY A 304 -4.86 22.76 44.03
CA GLY A 304 -3.47 22.64 44.47
C GLY A 304 -2.62 21.63 43.69
N ALA A 305 -3.14 21.06 42.61
CA ALA A 305 -2.36 20.23 41.71
C ALA A 305 -1.50 21.10 40.78
N ARG A 306 -0.42 20.51 40.25
CA ARG A 306 0.56 21.25 39.45
C ARG A 306 0.45 20.91 37.98
N LEU A 307 0.51 21.92 37.12
CA LEU A 307 0.67 21.70 35.69
C LEU A 307 2.09 21.17 35.36
N PRO A 308 2.19 20.26 34.37
CA PRO A 308 3.45 20.01 33.68
C PRO A 308 4.14 21.31 33.24
N GLY A 309 5.48 21.35 33.37
CA GLY A 309 6.28 22.53 33.06
C GLY A 309 6.47 23.54 34.20
N THR A 310 5.59 23.63 35.21
CA THR A 310 5.67 24.69 36.24
C THR A 310 7.02 24.74 37.00
N ARG A 311 7.67 23.59 37.28
CA ARG A 311 9.02 23.55 37.89
C ARG A 311 10.05 24.27 37.03
N ARG A 312 10.01 24.03 35.71
CA ARG A 312 10.92 24.65 34.75
C ARG A 312 10.71 26.15 34.70
N LEU A 313 9.45 26.59 34.67
CA LEU A 313 9.13 28.02 34.67
C LEU A 313 9.56 28.73 35.96
N ILE A 314 9.40 28.09 37.12
CA ILE A 314 9.90 28.62 38.41
C ILE A 314 11.43 28.69 38.40
N ALA A 315 12.11 27.64 37.93
CA ALA A 315 13.56 27.61 37.82
C ALA A 315 14.08 28.68 36.86
N ARG A 316 13.42 28.83 35.70
CA ARG A 316 13.69 29.85 34.69
C ARG A 316 13.63 31.25 35.29
N ALA A 317 12.54 31.60 35.94
CA ALA A 317 12.38 32.92 36.58
C ALA A 317 13.48 33.20 37.61
N ARG A 318 13.87 32.18 38.40
CA ARG A 318 14.99 32.30 39.34
C ARG A 318 16.32 32.50 38.60
N SER A 319 16.60 31.71 37.58
CA SER A 319 17.85 31.78 36.82
C SER A 319 17.98 33.05 35.98
N ASP A 320 16.87 33.61 35.48
CA ASP A 320 16.85 34.90 34.80
C ASP A 320 17.16 36.06 35.76
N ALA A 321 16.74 35.94 37.03
CA ALA A 321 16.99 36.96 38.05
C ALA A 321 18.37 36.83 38.72
N GLU A 322 18.83 35.60 38.97
CA GLU A 322 20.00 35.32 39.82
C GLU A 322 21.21 34.78 39.06
N GLY A 323 21.06 34.46 37.77
CA GLY A 323 22.05 33.69 37.00
C GLY A 323 21.98 32.19 37.24
N LEU A 324 22.88 31.44 36.60
CA LEU A 324 23.01 30.00 36.72
C LEU A 324 23.96 29.65 37.86
N ARG A 325 23.61 28.59 38.61
CA ARG A 325 24.50 28.02 39.63
C ARG A 325 24.73 26.55 39.29
N ILE A 326 25.96 26.21 38.92
CA ILE A 326 26.35 24.83 38.62
C ILE A 326 27.29 24.29 39.70
N PRO A 327 27.28 22.96 39.97
CA PRO A 327 28.26 22.36 40.85
C PRO A 327 29.68 22.66 40.38
N ALA A 328 30.57 23.04 41.29
CA ALA A 328 31.93 23.41 40.93
C ALA A 328 32.70 22.24 40.28
N LYS A 329 32.38 21.00 40.65
CA LYS A 329 32.91 19.81 39.98
C LYS A 329 32.48 19.72 38.51
N LEU A 330 31.21 20.03 38.20
CA LEU A 330 30.74 20.06 36.81
C LEU A 330 31.46 21.14 36.00
N HIS A 331 31.63 22.34 36.58
CA HIS A 331 32.40 23.40 35.92
C HIS A 331 33.84 22.95 35.63
N GLN A 332 34.50 22.30 36.59
CA GLN A 332 35.83 21.74 36.39
C GLN A 332 35.85 20.70 35.25
N ASP A 333 34.90 19.76 35.23
CA ASP A 333 34.81 18.74 34.18
C ASP A 333 34.63 19.37 32.78
N ILE A 334 33.86 20.47 32.69
CA ILE A 334 33.68 21.23 31.43
C ILE A 334 35.00 21.89 31.01
N MET A 335 35.75 22.47 31.94
CA MET A 335 37.05 23.07 31.64
C MET A 335 38.09 22.02 31.21
N GLU A 336 38.10 20.83 31.84
CA GLU A 336 38.97 19.72 31.42
C GLU A 336 38.63 19.23 30.00
N VAL A 337 37.34 19.18 29.64
CA VAL A 337 36.91 18.85 28.27
C VAL A 337 37.27 19.95 27.27
N LEU A 338 37.24 21.22 27.67
CA LEU A 338 37.70 22.34 26.85
C LEU A 338 39.21 22.25 26.57
N GLU A 339 40.01 21.99 27.60
CA GLU A 339 41.46 21.83 27.47
C GLU A 339 41.79 20.67 26.52
N ARG A 340 41.14 19.51 26.70
CA ARG A 340 41.31 18.34 25.81
C ARG A 340 40.94 18.68 24.36
N GLY A 341 39.81 19.34 24.12
CA GLY A 341 39.40 19.77 22.78
C GLY A 341 40.43 20.72 22.14
N ASN A 342 40.96 21.67 22.90
CA ASN A 342 42.00 22.59 22.43
C ASN A 342 43.30 21.85 22.06
N GLU A 343 43.70 20.83 22.81
CA GLU A 343 44.86 19.99 22.47
C GLU A 343 44.65 19.23 21.16
N VAL A 344 43.49 18.60 20.97
CA VAL A 344 43.11 17.90 19.73
C VAL A 344 43.16 18.87 18.54
N ARG A 345 42.55 20.05 18.67
CA ARG A 345 42.54 21.09 17.64
C ARG A 345 43.94 21.62 17.31
N ASN A 346 44.78 21.82 18.32
CA ASN A 346 46.16 22.29 18.15
C ASN A 346 47.08 21.22 17.54
N ALA A 347 46.84 19.93 17.80
CA ALA A 347 47.56 18.82 17.17
C ALA A 347 47.27 18.73 15.67
N LEU A 348 46.00 18.88 15.26
CA LEU A 348 45.60 19.00 13.85
C LEU A 348 46.17 20.27 13.18
N GLY A 349 46.17 21.41 13.88
CA GLY A 349 46.78 22.66 13.40
C GLY A 349 48.30 22.57 13.20
N ARG A 350 49.02 21.82 14.06
CA ARG A 350 50.47 21.57 13.92
C ARG A 350 50.81 20.61 12.77
N ALA A 351 49.94 19.65 12.46
CA ALA A 351 50.11 18.77 11.30
C ALA A 351 49.97 19.53 9.96
N VAL A 352 49.11 20.55 9.90
CA VAL A 352 48.92 21.39 8.70
C VAL A 352 50.05 22.43 8.53
N LEU A 353 50.68 22.89 9.63
CA LEU A 353 51.83 23.82 9.59
C LEU A 353 53.19 23.17 9.24
N LEU A 354 53.30 21.83 9.25
CA LEU A 354 54.51 21.08 8.86
C LEU A 354 54.54 20.68 7.37
N ALA A 355 53.44 20.88 6.62
CA ALA A 355 53.35 20.55 5.18
C ALA A 355 53.45 21.79 4.26
N GLY A 356 53.89 22.93 4.78
CA GLY A 356 53.96 24.21 4.09
C GLY A 356 55.37 24.68 3.70
N ALA A 357 56.27 23.79 3.25
CA ALA A 357 57.56 24.19 2.69
C ALA A 357 58.19 23.11 1.79
N ALA A 358 57.81 23.07 0.51
CA ALA A 358 58.72 22.78 -0.60
C ALA A 358 58.02 23.04 -1.95
N MET A 359 58.59 23.97 -2.70
CA MET A 359 58.19 24.43 -4.03
C MET A 359 58.28 23.35 -5.13
N VAL A 360 57.33 23.46 -6.07
CA VAL A 360 57.52 23.51 -7.53
C VAL A 360 58.64 22.64 -8.13
N ALA A 361 58.23 21.53 -8.74
CA ALA A 361 58.76 21.08 -10.02
C ALA A 361 57.76 20.14 -10.70
N THR A 362 57.19 20.56 -11.82
CA THR A 362 56.45 19.70 -12.74
C THR A 362 57.38 18.69 -13.40
N PRO A 363 56.92 17.45 -13.62
CA PRO A 363 57.22 16.74 -14.86
C PRO A 363 55.94 16.45 -15.65
N SER A 364 56.10 16.55 -16.97
CA SER A 364 55.17 16.16 -18.03
C SER A 364 54.74 14.69 -17.93
N PRO A 365 53.62 14.31 -18.59
CA PRO A 365 52.88 13.10 -18.30
C PRO A 365 53.57 11.89 -18.90
N VAL A 366 53.85 10.89 -18.08
CA VAL A 366 53.99 9.52 -18.58
C VAL A 366 52.57 9.04 -18.85
N MET A 367 52.26 8.82 -20.13
CA MET A 367 51.02 8.17 -20.55
C MET A 367 50.96 6.77 -19.95
N ALA A 368 50.29 6.65 -18.81
CA ALA A 368 49.67 5.40 -18.41
C ALA A 368 48.47 5.20 -19.35
N ALA A 369 48.50 4.10 -20.10
CA ALA A 369 47.36 3.61 -20.85
C ALA A 369 46.11 3.59 -19.93
N PRO A 370 44.92 3.91 -20.46
CA PRO A 370 43.72 3.94 -19.65
C PRO A 370 43.54 2.57 -19.01
N ALA A 371 43.60 2.50 -17.68
CA ALA A 371 43.05 1.39 -16.95
C ALA A 371 41.56 1.39 -17.32
N ALA A 372 41.18 0.47 -18.22
CA ALA A 372 39.81 0.26 -18.59
C ALA A 372 39.03 0.09 -17.28
N GLN A 373 38.14 1.03 -16.99
CA GLN A 373 37.04 0.80 -16.08
C GLN A 373 36.34 -0.44 -16.60
N VAL A 374 36.60 -1.58 -15.96
CA VAL A 374 35.75 -2.75 -16.11
C VAL A 374 34.43 -2.32 -15.49
N ALA A 375 33.50 -1.87 -16.33
CA ALA A 375 32.10 -1.80 -15.94
C ALA A 375 31.76 -3.18 -15.35
N LYS A 376 31.41 -3.24 -14.06
CA LYS A 376 30.82 -4.45 -13.49
C LYS A 376 29.67 -4.83 -14.42
N ALA A 377 29.72 -6.02 -15.02
CA ALA A 377 28.61 -6.52 -15.81
C ALA A 377 27.36 -6.47 -14.92
N GLU A 378 26.31 -5.81 -15.41
CA GLU A 378 25.01 -5.74 -14.76
C GLU A 378 24.53 -7.19 -14.54
N SER A 379 24.11 -7.54 -13.31
CA SER A 379 23.63 -8.90 -13.03
C SER A 379 22.36 -9.19 -13.84
N ALA A 380 22.05 -10.47 -14.07
CA ALA A 380 20.82 -10.86 -14.77
C ALA A 380 19.57 -10.27 -14.09
N ASP A 381 19.56 -10.27 -12.76
CA ASP A 381 18.53 -9.65 -11.92
C ASP A 381 18.41 -8.15 -12.19
N ALA A 382 19.50 -7.39 -12.08
CA ALA A 382 19.49 -5.95 -12.30
C ALA A 382 19.07 -5.58 -13.73
N GLY A 383 19.52 -6.36 -14.73
CA GLY A 383 19.12 -6.19 -16.12
C GLY A 383 17.62 -6.40 -16.33
N PHE A 384 17.05 -7.47 -15.75
CA PHE A 384 15.62 -7.76 -15.81
C PHE A 384 14.77 -6.69 -15.07
N GLU A 385 15.17 -6.32 -13.86
CA GLU A 385 14.46 -5.31 -13.05
C GLU A 385 14.43 -3.96 -13.77
N LYS A 386 15.56 -3.54 -14.36
CA LYS A 386 15.63 -2.31 -15.15
C LYS A 386 14.68 -2.33 -16.36
N ILE A 387 14.63 -3.44 -17.10
CA ILE A 387 13.72 -3.59 -18.26
C ILE A 387 12.26 -3.50 -17.77
N SER A 388 11.92 -4.32 -16.77
CA SER A 388 10.55 -4.46 -16.30
C SER A 388 10.02 -3.18 -15.64
N THR A 389 10.82 -2.51 -14.81
CA THR A 389 10.44 -1.21 -14.23
C THR A 389 10.26 -0.13 -15.28
N ALA A 390 11.15 -0.05 -16.27
CA ALA A 390 11.09 0.98 -17.31
C ALA A 390 9.86 0.83 -18.22
N GLU A 391 9.61 -0.38 -18.74
CA GLU A 391 8.43 -0.64 -19.58
C GLU A 391 7.15 -0.55 -18.76
N PHE A 392 7.09 -1.06 -17.53
CA PHE A 392 5.85 -1.02 -16.75
C PHE A 392 5.45 0.43 -16.44
N SER A 393 6.42 1.27 -16.06
CA SER A 393 6.21 2.71 -15.85
C SER A 393 5.76 3.44 -17.11
N TRP A 394 6.21 2.99 -18.29
CA TRP A 394 5.76 3.52 -19.58
C TRP A 394 4.35 3.02 -19.92
N ARG A 395 4.06 1.73 -19.70
CA ARG A 395 2.78 1.06 -20.00
C ARG A 395 1.63 1.66 -19.20
N GLN A 396 1.85 2.00 -17.94
CA GLN A 396 0.85 2.66 -17.08
C GLN A 396 0.35 4.00 -17.66
N LYS A 397 1.11 4.63 -18.56
CA LYS A 397 0.72 5.87 -19.25
C LYS A 397 -0.01 5.61 -20.58
N GLN A 398 -0.16 4.34 -20.97
CA GLN A 398 -0.77 3.91 -22.24
C GLN A 398 -2.21 3.44 -22.10
N THR A 399 -2.74 3.37 -20.88
CA THR A 399 -4.08 2.84 -20.58
C THR A 399 -5.03 3.96 -20.16
N ALA A 400 -6.25 3.93 -20.70
CA ALA A 400 -7.35 4.76 -20.22
C ALA A 400 -7.91 4.18 -18.89
N PRO A 401 -8.59 5.00 -18.07
CA PRO A 401 -9.17 4.50 -16.82
C PRO A 401 -10.32 3.51 -17.06
N CYS A 402 -10.43 2.54 -16.16
CA CYS A 402 -11.46 1.51 -16.09
C CYS A 402 -11.89 1.24 -14.63
N GLU A 403 -12.75 0.25 -14.40
CA GLU A 403 -13.25 -0.10 -13.06
C GLU A 403 -12.13 -0.50 -12.08
N ASP A 404 -11.04 -1.07 -12.58
CA ASP A 404 -9.88 -1.48 -11.77
C ASP A 404 -8.87 -0.34 -11.52
N THR A 405 -9.05 0.80 -12.19
CA THR A 405 -8.15 1.95 -12.00
C THR A 405 -8.36 2.55 -10.60
N PRO A 406 -7.30 2.75 -9.79
CA PRO A 406 -7.44 3.34 -8.46
C PRO A 406 -8.22 4.65 -8.51
N LYS A 407 -9.14 4.82 -7.56
CA LYS A 407 -10.10 5.94 -7.54
C LYS A 407 -9.44 7.32 -7.38
N ASP A 408 -8.20 7.33 -6.90
CA ASP A 408 -7.35 8.49 -6.69
C ASP A 408 -6.16 8.56 -7.66
N ALA A 409 -6.11 7.67 -8.67
CA ALA A 409 -5.11 7.76 -9.71
C ALA A 409 -5.30 9.02 -10.55
N LYS A 410 -4.19 9.67 -10.90
CA LYS A 410 -4.16 10.67 -11.96
C LYS A 410 -4.35 9.97 -13.30
N VAL A 411 -5.45 10.28 -13.98
CA VAL A 411 -5.78 9.64 -15.26
C VAL A 411 -5.52 10.56 -16.43
N SER A 412 -5.12 9.97 -17.55
CA SER A 412 -4.99 10.65 -18.84
C SER A 412 -5.50 9.74 -19.94
N LEU A 413 -6.06 10.31 -21.01
CA LEU A 413 -6.52 9.53 -22.15
C LEU A 413 -5.39 9.37 -23.16
N PRO A 414 -4.92 8.15 -23.46
CA PRO A 414 -3.78 7.95 -24.34
C PRO A 414 -4.07 8.37 -25.80
N ASP A 415 -3.02 8.57 -26.59
CA ASP A 415 -3.13 8.68 -28.04
C ASP A 415 -3.37 7.28 -28.64
N LEU A 416 -4.44 7.13 -29.42
CA LEU A 416 -4.83 5.88 -30.07
C LEU A 416 -4.66 5.91 -31.59
N GLY A 417 -4.05 6.97 -32.13
CA GLY A 417 -3.80 7.10 -33.57
C GLY A 417 -2.77 6.08 -34.09
N PRO A 418 -2.68 5.91 -35.43
CA PRO A 418 -1.80 4.91 -36.04
C PRO A 418 -0.33 5.01 -35.64
N LYS A 419 0.19 6.23 -35.45
CA LYS A 419 1.57 6.45 -34.99
C LYS A 419 1.78 5.88 -33.59
N ALA A 420 0.90 6.18 -32.65
CA ALA A 420 0.99 5.67 -31.28
C ALA A 420 0.89 4.13 -31.25
N GLN A 421 0.03 3.54 -32.09
CA GLN A 421 -0.05 2.07 -32.21
C GLN A 421 1.24 1.44 -32.75
N ALA A 422 1.91 2.08 -33.71
CA ALA A 422 3.21 1.63 -34.21
C ALA A 422 4.31 1.76 -33.14
N GLU A 423 4.30 2.84 -32.35
CA GLU A 423 5.24 3.06 -31.25
C GLU A 423 5.06 2.02 -30.12
N ARG A 424 3.81 1.65 -29.80
CA ARG A 424 3.54 0.56 -28.84
C ARG A 424 4.12 -0.77 -29.29
N LEU A 425 3.88 -1.13 -30.55
CA LEU A 425 4.43 -2.35 -31.13
C LEU A 425 5.96 -2.36 -31.06
N ALA A 426 6.61 -1.29 -31.53
CA ALA A 426 8.07 -1.19 -31.51
C ALA A 426 8.64 -1.24 -30.08
N CYS A 427 7.96 -0.64 -29.10
CA CYS A 427 8.36 -0.69 -27.70
C CYS A 427 8.34 -2.14 -27.18
N TRP A 428 7.23 -2.84 -27.32
CA TRP A 428 7.12 -4.21 -26.82
C TRP A 428 7.98 -5.22 -27.59
N GLU A 429 8.21 -5.03 -28.90
CA GLU A 429 9.18 -5.85 -29.66
C GLU A 429 10.62 -5.63 -29.16
N SER A 430 10.97 -4.39 -28.83
CA SER A 430 12.25 -4.08 -28.21
C SER A 430 12.40 -4.72 -26.83
N VAL A 431 11.34 -4.70 -26.01
CA VAL A 431 11.32 -5.34 -24.70
C VAL A 431 11.41 -6.86 -24.81
N GLU A 432 10.67 -7.49 -25.73
CA GLU A 432 10.77 -8.94 -26.01
C GLU A 432 12.21 -9.34 -26.34
N LYS A 433 12.88 -8.57 -27.22
CA LYS A 433 14.28 -8.81 -27.58
C LYS A 433 15.24 -8.65 -26.40
N GLN A 434 15.00 -7.65 -25.54
CA GLN A 434 15.81 -7.44 -24.33
C GLN A 434 15.62 -8.58 -23.33
N LEU A 435 14.37 -9.02 -23.10
CA LEU A 435 14.07 -10.16 -22.23
C LEU A 435 14.72 -11.46 -22.74
N ALA A 436 14.72 -11.68 -24.06
CA ALA A 436 15.36 -12.86 -24.67
C ALA A 436 16.89 -12.88 -24.48
N ALA A 437 17.52 -11.74 -24.21
CA ALA A 437 18.96 -11.63 -23.95
C ALA A 437 19.34 -11.85 -22.48
N ILE A 438 18.37 -11.94 -21.55
CA ILE A 438 18.63 -12.17 -20.13
C ILE A 438 19.04 -13.64 -19.92
N PRO A 439 20.19 -13.93 -19.28
CA PRO A 439 20.58 -15.30 -18.93
C PRO A 439 19.72 -15.82 -17.77
N GLN A 440 18.63 -16.51 -18.11
CA GLN A 440 17.60 -16.96 -17.15
C GLN A 440 18.12 -17.92 -16.08
N ASP A 441 19.17 -18.68 -16.38
CA ASP A 441 19.84 -19.59 -15.44
C ASP A 441 20.53 -18.84 -14.29
N GLN A 442 20.92 -17.58 -14.53
CA GLN A 442 21.58 -16.69 -13.56
C GLN A 442 20.61 -15.80 -12.77
N LEU A 443 19.30 -15.86 -13.05
CA LEU A 443 18.30 -15.14 -12.26
C LEU A 443 18.17 -15.75 -10.86
N SER A 444 17.93 -14.90 -9.86
CA SER A 444 17.56 -15.38 -8.52
C SER A 444 16.23 -16.16 -8.56
N PRO A 445 15.95 -17.03 -7.57
CA PRO A 445 14.69 -17.77 -7.52
C PRO A 445 13.44 -16.88 -7.63
N ALA A 446 13.45 -15.72 -6.95
CA ALA A 446 12.37 -14.75 -7.04
C ALA A 446 12.25 -14.16 -8.46
N ASN A 447 13.37 -13.80 -9.08
CA ASN A 447 13.35 -13.23 -10.43
C ASN A 447 13.07 -14.23 -11.54
N LYS A 448 13.27 -15.54 -11.33
CA LYS A 448 12.75 -16.56 -12.27
C LYS A 448 11.23 -16.53 -12.36
N VAL A 449 10.56 -16.42 -11.22
CA VAL A 449 9.09 -16.28 -11.14
C VAL A 449 8.65 -14.94 -11.74
N ASN A 450 9.30 -13.84 -11.34
CA ASN A 450 9.00 -12.51 -11.87
C ASN A 450 9.17 -12.45 -13.39
N PHE A 451 10.25 -13.04 -13.92
CA PHE A 451 10.52 -13.12 -15.35
C PHE A 451 9.44 -13.90 -16.09
N ALA A 452 9.04 -15.07 -15.59
CA ALA A 452 8.00 -15.88 -16.21
C ALA A 452 6.64 -15.14 -16.29
N VAL A 453 6.25 -14.47 -15.21
CA VAL A 453 5.03 -13.64 -15.18
C VAL A 453 5.15 -12.49 -16.17
N TYR A 454 6.25 -11.74 -16.11
CA TYR A 454 6.44 -10.55 -16.92
C TYR A 454 6.54 -10.87 -18.42
N LYS A 455 7.25 -11.94 -18.78
CA LYS A 455 7.32 -12.44 -20.16
C LYS A 455 5.94 -12.80 -20.69
N GLY A 456 5.11 -13.49 -19.90
CA GLY A 456 3.73 -13.81 -20.28
C GLY A 456 2.88 -12.55 -20.53
N GLN A 457 3.04 -11.51 -19.70
CA GLN A 457 2.37 -10.22 -19.91
C GLN A 457 2.80 -9.55 -21.23
N ILE A 458 4.12 -9.48 -21.47
CA ILE A 458 4.65 -8.89 -22.72
C ILE A 458 4.17 -9.67 -23.94
N ASP A 459 4.15 -11.00 -23.88
CA ASP A 459 3.69 -11.84 -24.99
C ASP A 459 2.21 -11.60 -25.32
N ALA A 460 1.36 -11.47 -24.31
CA ALA A 460 -0.05 -11.14 -24.50
C ALA A 460 -0.24 -9.73 -25.11
N LEU A 461 0.48 -8.72 -24.60
CA LEU A 461 0.42 -7.35 -25.13
C LEU A 461 0.91 -7.29 -26.58
N LEU A 462 1.99 -8.01 -26.89
CA LEU A 462 2.56 -8.08 -28.23
C LEU A 462 1.62 -8.78 -29.21
N ALA A 463 0.99 -9.90 -28.79
CA ALA A 463 -0.01 -10.59 -29.58
C ALA A 463 -1.23 -9.70 -29.85
N SER A 464 -1.78 -9.05 -28.83
CA SER A 464 -2.87 -8.08 -28.94
C SER A 464 -2.55 -6.95 -29.94
N GLN A 465 -1.33 -6.41 -29.88
CA GLN A 465 -0.90 -5.35 -30.79
C GLN A 465 -0.72 -5.85 -32.24
N ARG A 466 -0.17 -7.06 -32.43
CA ARG A 466 0.03 -7.69 -33.75
C ARG A 466 -1.30 -8.02 -34.43
N TYR A 467 -2.27 -8.55 -33.68
CA TYR A 467 -3.62 -8.85 -34.19
C TYR A 467 -4.54 -7.62 -34.22
N ARG A 468 -4.06 -6.50 -33.67
CA ARG A 468 -4.72 -5.19 -33.67
C ARG A 468 -6.06 -5.21 -32.96
N ASP A 469 -6.08 -5.76 -31.74
CA ASP A 469 -7.29 -5.83 -30.92
C ASP A 469 -7.89 -4.44 -30.67
N TYR A 470 -7.07 -3.38 -30.71
CA TYR A 470 -7.51 -1.98 -30.62
C TYR A 470 -8.50 -1.56 -31.72
N GLU A 471 -8.62 -2.30 -32.82
CA GLU A 471 -9.65 -2.07 -33.85
C GLU A 471 -11.05 -2.57 -33.41
N LYS A 472 -11.12 -3.32 -32.30
CA LYS A 472 -12.35 -3.80 -31.65
C LYS A 472 -12.27 -3.51 -30.14
N PRO A 473 -12.34 -2.23 -29.72
CA PRO A 473 -12.01 -1.78 -28.35
C PRO A 473 -13.14 -2.00 -27.33
N PHE A 474 -13.96 -3.04 -27.52
CA PHE A 474 -15.06 -3.41 -26.62
C PHE A 474 -15.50 -4.86 -26.86
N ASN A 475 -16.24 -5.42 -25.90
CA ASN A 475 -16.89 -6.72 -25.97
C ASN A 475 -18.26 -6.66 -25.25
N ALA A 476 -18.84 -7.82 -24.88
CA ALA A 476 -20.11 -7.87 -24.17
C ALA A 476 -20.02 -7.58 -22.65
N ASP A 477 -18.82 -7.39 -22.12
CA ASP A 477 -18.57 -7.11 -20.71
C ASP A 477 -18.03 -5.69 -20.54
N THR A 478 -17.01 -5.32 -21.29
CA THR A 478 -16.30 -4.05 -21.17
C THR A 478 -16.39 -3.19 -22.43
N SER A 479 -16.29 -1.87 -22.25
CA SER A 479 -16.30 -0.91 -23.35
C SER A 479 -15.65 0.40 -22.93
N PHE A 480 -14.88 1.03 -23.82
CA PHE A 480 -14.20 2.28 -23.48
C PHE A 480 -15.15 3.41 -23.02
N TRP A 481 -16.42 3.41 -23.46
CA TRP A 481 -17.40 4.40 -23.01
C TRP A 481 -17.99 4.05 -21.66
N GLY A 482 -18.27 2.77 -21.40
CA GLY A 482 -18.76 2.29 -20.11
C GLY A 482 -17.71 2.48 -19.02
N ASP A 483 -16.47 2.09 -19.30
CA ASP A 483 -15.32 2.20 -18.41
C ASP A 483 -15.08 3.65 -17.98
N LEU A 484 -15.06 4.58 -18.95
CA LEU A 484 -14.92 6.01 -18.68
C LEU A 484 -16.11 6.58 -17.89
N THR A 485 -17.34 6.16 -18.20
CA THR A 485 -18.54 6.64 -17.51
C THR A 485 -18.57 6.18 -16.06
N GLU A 486 -18.18 4.93 -15.80
CA GLU A 486 -18.11 4.38 -14.44
C GLU A 486 -17.01 5.05 -13.63
N TRP A 487 -15.79 5.14 -14.18
CA TRP A 487 -14.69 5.79 -13.50
C TRP A 487 -14.97 7.27 -13.20
N ALA A 488 -15.66 7.97 -14.11
CA ALA A 488 -16.05 9.36 -13.93
C ALA A 488 -16.98 9.62 -12.73
N ARG A 489 -17.61 8.59 -12.15
CA ARG A 489 -18.44 8.73 -10.93
C ARG A 489 -17.62 8.83 -9.65
N ASN A 490 -16.30 8.63 -9.70
CA ASN A 490 -15.44 8.65 -8.51
C ASN A 490 -15.45 10.04 -7.82
N PRO A 491 -15.49 10.10 -6.47
CA PRO A 491 -15.47 11.37 -5.75
C PRO A 491 -14.16 12.14 -5.97
N LEU A 492 -14.26 13.45 -6.22
CA LEU A 492 -13.11 14.35 -6.32
C LEU A 492 -12.72 14.85 -4.93
N ARG A 493 -11.55 14.43 -4.45
CA ARG A 493 -11.14 14.65 -3.05
C ARG A 493 -10.54 16.02 -2.76
N ASN A 494 -10.03 16.70 -3.79
CA ASN A 494 -9.34 17.98 -3.64
C ASN A 494 -9.35 18.75 -4.99
N ARG A 495 -8.73 19.93 -4.99
CA ARG A 495 -8.65 20.81 -6.17
C ARG A 495 -7.89 20.16 -7.33
N GLU A 496 -6.75 19.51 -7.06
CA GLU A 496 -5.92 18.86 -8.07
C GLU A 496 -6.68 17.75 -8.80
N ALA A 497 -7.42 16.91 -8.06
CA ALA A 497 -8.28 15.88 -8.65
C ALA A 497 -9.36 16.49 -9.55
N ALA A 498 -9.92 17.64 -9.17
CA ALA A 498 -10.89 18.34 -10.02
C ALA A 498 -10.24 18.91 -11.29
N ASP A 499 -9.03 19.48 -11.20
CA ASP A 499 -8.31 19.98 -12.37
C ASP A 499 -7.93 18.85 -13.34
N ASP A 500 -7.42 17.71 -12.82
CA ASP A 500 -7.12 16.51 -13.62
C ASP A 500 -8.37 15.92 -14.27
N TYR A 501 -9.49 15.93 -13.55
CA TYR A 501 -10.78 15.50 -14.10
C TYR A 501 -11.23 16.40 -15.28
N LEU A 502 -11.08 17.72 -15.17
CA LEU A 502 -11.38 18.63 -16.28
C LEU A 502 -10.46 18.41 -17.50
N VAL A 503 -9.20 18.03 -17.29
CA VAL A 503 -8.29 17.61 -18.38
C VAL A 503 -8.84 16.38 -19.08
N MET A 504 -9.27 15.35 -18.35
CA MET A 504 -9.89 14.17 -18.95
C MET A 504 -11.13 14.55 -19.79
N LEU A 505 -12.05 15.38 -19.25
CA LEU A 505 -13.23 15.81 -19.99
C LEU A 505 -12.88 16.52 -21.31
N ARG A 506 -11.81 17.32 -21.30
CA ARG A 506 -11.32 18.05 -22.48
C ARG A 506 -10.76 17.12 -23.55
N GLU A 507 -10.19 15.98 -23.17
CA GLU A 507 -9.57 15.01 -24.07
C GLU A 507 -10.57 14.00 -24.67
N ILE A 508 -11.74 13.82 -24.06
CA ILE A 508 -12.76 12.85 -24.51
C ILE A 508 -13.07 12.96 -26.02
N PRO A 509 -13.29 14.16 -26.61
CA PRO A 509 -13.57 14.27 -28.05
C PRO A 509 -12.48 13.67 -28.93
N ARG A 510 -11.20 13.98 -28.68
CA ARG A 510 -10.07 13.41 -29.42
C ARG A 510 -10.02 11.89 -29.25
N TYR A 511 -10.13 11.43 -28.00
CA TYR A 511 -10.06 10.00 -27.68
C TYR A 511 -11.17 9.20 -28.38
N TYR A 512 -12.41 9.71 -28.40
CA TYR A 512 -13.55 9.06 -29.05
C TYR A 512 -13.41 9.06 -30.57
N ASP A 513 -12.89 10.14 -31.15
CA ASP A 513 -12.62 10.21 -32.60
C ASP A 513 -11.62 9.15 -33.03
N GLN A 514 -10.53 8.97 -32.28
CA GLN A 514 -9.54 7.94 -32.56
C GLN A 514 -10.08 6.51 -32.35
N GLN A 515 -10.95 6.30 -31.35
CA GLN A 515 -11.65 5.02 -31.18
C GLN A 515 -12.56 4.70 -32.36
N ILE A 516 -13.33 5.68 -32.86
CA ILE A 516 -14.17 5.53 -34.05
C ILE A 516 -13.32 5.20 -35.28
N GLU A 517 -12.18 5.87 -35.46
CA GLU A 517 -11.26 5.58 -36.56
C GLU A 517 -10.71 4.15 -36.49
N ASN A 518 -10.30 3.68 -35.32
CA ASN A 518 -9.83 2.32 -35.11
C ASN A 518 -10.96 1.30 -35.37
N MET A 519 -12.16 1.53 -34.85
CA MET A 519 -13.34 0.70 -35.13
C MET A 519 -13.70 0.66 -36.63
N ARG A 520 -13.53 1.78 -37.34
CA ARG A 520 -13.77 1.84 -38.79
C ARG A 520 -12.69 1.07 -39.57
N ALA A 521 -11.45 1.05 -39.09
CA ALA A 521 -10.41 0.19 -39.63
C ALA A 521 -10.73 -1.31 -39.41
N GLY A 522 -11.24 -1.65 -38.22
CA GLY A 522 -11.73 -3.00 -37.89
C GLY A 522 -12.87 -3.46 -38.82
N LEU A 523 -13.87 -2.60 -39.05
CA LEU A 523 -14.95 -2.85 -40.03
C LEU A 523 -14.38 -3.17 -41.41
N LYS A 524 -13.42 -2.38 -41.89
CA LYS A 524 -12.78 -2.59 -43.21
C LYS A 524 -12.00 -3.90 -43.28
N ARG A 525 -11.35 -4.30 -42.18
CA ARG A 525 -10.58 -5.55 -42.09
C ARG A 525 -11.47 -6.78 -41.86
N GLY A 526 -12.74 -6.59 -41.46
CA GLY A 526 -13.60 -7.68 -41.01
C GLY A 526 -13.32 -8.14 -39.58
N PHE A 527 -12.60 -7.34 -38.79
CA PHE A 527 -12.29 -7.61 -37.38
C PHE A 527 -13.22 -6.79 -36.48
N THR A 528 -14.42 -7.32 -36.24
CA THR A 528 -15.45 -6.67 -35.42
C THR A 528 -16.02 -7.62 -34.37
N ALA A 529 -16.72 -7.05 -33.39
CA ALA A 529 -17.62 -7.83 -32.55
C ALA A 529 -18.73 -8.48 -33.43
N PRO A 530 -19.22 -9.68 -33.09
CA PRO A 530 -20.38 -10.27 -33.75
C PRO A 530 -21.62 -9.40 -33.60
N ARG A 531 -22.38 -9.22 -34.68
CA ARG A 531 -23.58 -8.37 -34.68
C ARG A 531 -24.60 -8.77 -33.61
N VAL A 532 -24.73 -10.07 -33.35
CA VAL A 532 -25.68 -10.59 -32.35
C VAL A 532 -25.39 -10.05 -30.94
N THR A 533 -24.13 -9.75 -30.61
CA THR A 533 -23.73 -9.27 -29.27
C THR A 533 -23.84 -7.75 -29.13
N LEU A 534 -24.24 -7.03 -30.18
CA LEU A 534 -24.35 -5.57 -30.18
C LEU A 534 -25.70 -5.05 -29.71
N ALA A 535 -26.73 -5.90 -29.67
CA ALA A 535 -28.07 -5.52 -29.25
C ALA A 535 -28.04 -4.88 -27.85
N GLY A 536 -28.52 -3.63 -27.75
CA GLY A 536 -28.58 -2.87 -26.49
C GLY A 536 -27.27 -2.25 -26.02
N ARG A 537 -26.13 -2.48 -26.70
CA ARG A 537 -24.82 -1.92 -26.30
C ARG A 537 -24.72 -0.41 -26.48
N ASP A 538 -25.55 0.13 -27.35
CA ASP A 538 -25.69 1.56 -27.59
C ASP A 538 -26.32 2.32 -26.42
N LYS A 539 -26.98 1.64 -25.47
CA LYS A 539 -27.69 2.28 -24.35
C LYS A 539 -26.78 3.07 -23.42
N GLY A 540 -25.60 2.55 -23.10
CA GLY A 540 -24.62 3.29 -22.30
C GLY A 540 -24.15 4.58 -22.98
N ILE A 541 -24.06 4.59 -24.31
CA ILE A 541 -23.72 5.77 -25.11
C ILE A 541 -24.90 6.74 -25.16
N GLU A 542 -26.12 6.21 -25.34
CA GLU A 542 -27.38 6.96 -25.39
C GLU A 542 -27.61 7.78 -24.13
N THR A 543 -27.33 7.22 -22.94
CA THR A 543 -27.47 7.92 -21.64
C THR A 543 -26.75 9.27 -21.62
N VAL A 544 -25.55 9.35 -22.19
CA VAL A 544 -24.75 10.59 -22.20
C VAL A 544 -25.08 11.45 -23.42
N ALA A 545 -25.30 10.82 -24.58
CA ALA A 545 -25.61 11.50 -25.83
C ALA A 545 -26.95 12.25 -25.81
N LEU A 546 -27.94 11.75 -25.06
CA LEU A 546 -29.29 12.32 -24.97
C LEU A 546 -29.54 13.13 -23.69
N ALA A 547 -28.52 13.36 -22.87
CA ALA A 547 -28.63 14.24 -21.71
C ALA A 547 -29.03 15.67 -22.17
N ARG A 548 -30.07 16.24 -21.56
CA ARG A 548 -30.61 17.56 -21.97
C ARG A 548 -29.79 18.71 -21.39
N THR A 549 -29.16 18.48 -20.24
CA THR A 549 -28.28 19.41 -19.56
C THR A 549 -26.99 18.71 -19.17
N ALA A 550 -25.94 19.48 -18.88
CA ALA A 550 -24.69 18.90 -18.39
C ALA A 550 -24.90 18.17 -17.05
N GLU A 551 -25.79 18.67 -16.21
CA GLU A 551 -26.10 18.13 -14.87
C GLU A 551 -26.81 16.77 -14.87
N GLU A 552 -27.48 16.43 -15.97
CA GLU A 552 -28.07 15.12 -16.23
C GLU A 552 -27.02 14.08 -16.64
N SER A 553 -25.85 14.51 -17.13
CA SER A 553 -24.78 13.61 -17.53
C SER A 553 -24.11 12.94 -16.31
N PRO A 554 -23.81 11.63 -16.37
CA PRO A 554 -22.99 10.95 -15.36
C PRO A 554 -21.64 11.64 -15.11
N PHE A 555 -21.06 12.28 -16.14
CA PHE A 555 -19.80 13.03 -16.03
C PHE A 555 -19.90 14.30 -15.16
N TYR A 556 -21.10 14.75 -14.78
CA TYR A 556 -21.28 15.85 -13.83
C TYR A 556 -21.48 15.37 -12.38
N ALA A 557 -21.77 14.09 -12.17
CA ALA A 557 -22.03 13.52 -10.84
C ALA A 557 -20.98 13.90 -9.78
N PRO A 558 -19.66 13.76 -10.01
CA PRO A 558 -18.67 14.09 -8.99
C PRO A 558 -18.64 15.58 -8.60
N LEU A 559 -19.08 16.48 -9.48
CA LEU A 559 -19.03 17.93 -9.23
C LEU A 559 -20.15 18.43 -8.33
N LYS A 560 -21.19 17.62 -8.13
CA LYS A 560 -22.29 17.89 -7.20
C LYS A 560 -21.78 17.90 -5.74
N ALA A 561 -20.73 17.13 -5.45
CA ALA A 561 -20.19 16.93 -4.10
C ALA A 561 -18.71 17.35 -3.98
N LEU A 562 -18.34 18.49 -4.57
CA LEU A 562 -16.99 19.06 -4.38
C LEU A 562 -16.73 19.34 -2.89
N PRO A 563 -15.52 19.02 -2.39
CA PRO A 563 -15.20 19.15 -0.97
C PRO A 563 -15.17 20.61 -0.54
N SER A 564 -15.59 20.89 0.69
CA SER A 564 -15.60 22.23 1.30
C SER A 564 -14.22 22.85 1.46
N THR A 565 -13.15 22.06 1.31
CA THR A 565 -11.76 22.53 1.25
C THR A 565 -11.47 23.38 0.00
N ILE A 566 -12.30 23.28 -1.05
CA ILE A 566 -12.25 24.17 -2.21
C ILE A 566 -13.18 25.36 -1.93
N PRO A 567 -12.70 26.61 -1.97
CA PRO A 567 -13.54 27.79 -1.73
C PRO A 567 -14.77 27.81 -2.65
N ALA A 568 -15.93 28.23 -2.15
CA ALA A 568 -17.18 28.19 -2.90
C ALA A 568 -17.11 28.89 -4.27
N ALA A 569 -16.39 30.02 -4.36
CA ALA A 569 -16.16 30.73 -5.60
C ALA A 569 -15.33 29.91 -6.62
N GLU A 570 -14.40 29.09 -6.15
CA GLU A 570 -13.62 28.18 -7.00
C GLU A 570 -14.43 26.94 -7.39
N GLN A 571 -15.24 26.40 -6.48
CA GLN A 571 -16.17 25.30 -6.82
C GLN A 571 -17.10 25.70 -7.98
N GLU A 572 -17.65 26.91 -7.94
CA GLU A 572 -18.49 27.38 -9.05
C GLU A 572 -17.71 27.59 -10.35
N LYS A 573 -16.44 28.01 -10.30
CA LYS A 573 -15.58 28.06 -11.50
C LYS A 573 -15.39 26.67 -12.10
N LEU A 574 -15.07 25.67 -11.28
CA LEU A 574 -14.91 24.27 -11.71
C LEU A 574 -16.20 23.72 -12.31
N ARG A 575 -17.34 23.95 -11.66
CA ARG A 575 -18.66 23.55 -12.16
C ARG A 575 -18.99 24.24 -13.48
N ALA A 576 -18.73 25.54 -13.60
CA ALA A 576 -18.96 26.29 -14.84
C ALA A 576 -18.11 25.76 -16.00
N GLU A 577 -16.82 25.49 -15.77
CA GLU A 577 -15.95 24.90 -16.78
C GLU A 577 -16.42 23.50 -17.19
N ALA A 578 -16.77 22.65 -16.23
CA ALA A 578 -17.25 21.31 -16.52
C ALA A 578 -18.57 21.30 -17.30
N ARG A 579 -19.53 22.17 -16.95
CA ARG A 579 -20.77 22.32 -17.73
C ARG A 579 -20.45 22.61 -19.19
N LYS A 580 -19.49 23.51 -19.43
CA LYS A 580 -19.02 23.85 -20.77
C LYS A 580 -18.38 22.65 -21.47
N LEU A 581 -17.41 21.99 -20.84
CA LEU A 581 -16.71 20.83 -21.42
C LEU A 581 -17.67 19.67 -21.72
N ILE A 582 -18.67 19.45 -20.86
CA ILE A 582 -19.68 18.41 -21.07
C ILE A 582 -20.60 18.77 -22.24
N ALA A 583 -21.16 19.98 -22.25
CA ALA A 583 -22.11 20.40 -23.26
C ALA A 583 -21.47 20.56 -24.66
N GLU A 584 -20.24 21.08 -24.74
CA GLU A 584 -19.56 21.39 -26.00
C GLU A 584 -18.64 20.25 -26.48
N GLY A 585 -18.24 19.33 -25.60
CA GLY A 585 -17.28 18.27 -25.90
C GLY A 585 -17.82 16.86 -25.65
N VAL A 586 -18.08 16.51 -24.39
CA VAL A 586 -18.41 15.13 -23.98
C VAL A 586 -19.72 14.64 -24.61
N THR A 587 -20.80 15.40 -24.51
CA THR A 587 -22.11 15.03 -25.06
C THR A 587 -22.07 14.93 -26.60
N PRO A 588 -21.50 15.90 -27.35
CA PRO A 588 -21.30 15.75 -28.79
C PRO A 588 -20.45 14.55 -29.20
N ALA A 589 -19.38 14.23 -28.45
CA ALA A 589 -18.55 13.06 -28.72
C ALA A 589 -19.33 11.74 -28.57
N HIS A 590 -20.16 11.62 -27.53
CA HIS A 590 -21.06 10.47 -27.36
C HIS A 590 -22.14 10.42 -28.44
N ALA A 591 -22.72 11.56 -28.84
CA ALA A 591 -23.70 11.61 -29.93
C ALA A 591 -23.09 11.16 -31.27
N LYS A 592 -21.85 11.55 -31.54
CA LYS A 592 -21.08 11.09 -32.71
C LYS A 592 -20.82 9.59 -32.66
N LEU A 593 -20.39 9.06 -31.51
CA LEU A 593 -20.21 7.63 -31.30
C LEU A 593 -21.53 6.85 -31.47
N LEU A 594 -22.64 7.35 -30.94
CA LEU A 594 -23.96 6.74 -31.05
C LEU A 594 -24.42 6.68 -32.53
N GLY A 595 -24.23 7.77 -33.26
CA GLY A 595 -24.51 7.84 -34.69
C GLY A 595 -23.67 6.84 -35.49
N PHE A 596 -22.38 6.74 -35.19
CA PHE A 596 -21.47 5.76 -35.79
C PHE A 596 -21.89 4.31 -35.46
N MET A 597 -22.19 4.02 -34.19
CA MET A 597 -22.54 2.69 -33.72
C MET A 597 -23.79 2.15 -34.44
N ARG A 598 -24.88 2.93 -34.44
CA ARG A 598 -26.16 2.55 -35.08
C ARG A 598 -26.11 2.66 -36.61
N GLY A 599 -25.37 3.64 -37.12
CA GLY A 599 -25.36 4.00 -38.54
C GLY A 599 -24.41 3.16 -39.38
N GLU A 600 -23.21 2.88 -38.86
CA GLU A 600 -22.10 2.24 -39.56
C GLU A 600 -21.72 0.90 -38.90
N TYR A 601 -21.34 0.89 -37.62
CA TYR A 601 -20.69 -0.27 -36.99
C TYR A 601 -21.61 -1.48 -36.86
N GLU A 602 -22.81 -1.34 -36.30
CA GLU A 602 -23.75 -2.46 -36.15
C GLU A 602 -24.13 -3.10 -37.50
N LYS A 603 -24.32 -2.26 -38.52
CA LYS A 603 -24.69 -2.71 -39.87
C LYS A 603 -23.54 -3.39 -40.60
N GLY A 604 -22.32 -2.92 -40.39
CA GLY A 604 -21.10 -3.47 -40.99
C GLY A 604 -20.47 -4.62 -40.19
N ALA A 605 -20.85 -4.82 -38.93
CA ALA A 605 -20.32 -5.87 -38.07
C ALA A 605 -20.59 -7.27 -38.65
N ARG A 606 -19.63 -8.17 -38.46
CA ARG A 606 -19.70 -9.57 -38.92
C ARG A 606 -20.90 -10.31 -38.31
N THR A 607 -21.48 -11.22 -39.08
CA THR A 607 -22.58 -12.10 -38.63
C THR A 607 -22.10 -13.46 -38.15
N THR A 608 -20.88 -13.85 -38.52
CA THR A 608 -20.17 -15.01 -38.00
C THR A 608 -19.91 -14.87 -36.49
N LEU A 609 -19.80 -15.99 -35.77
CA LEU A 609 -19.57 -16.01 -34.33
C LEU A 609 -18.10 -16.31 -33.98
N ALA A 610 -17.48 -17.27 -34.67
CA ALA A 610 -16.22 -17.85 -34.24
C ALA A 610 -15.06 -16.86 -34.29
N ALA A 611 -14.07 -17.05 -33.42
CA ALA A 611 -12.81 -16.31 -33.52
C ALA A 611 -12.01 -16.80 -34.73
N TYR A 612 -12.16 -18.08 -35.11
CA TYR A 612 -11.59 -18.65 -36.33
C TYR A 612 -12.04 -17.97 -37.63
N ASP A 613 -13.20 -17.31 -37.62
CA ASP A 613 -13.72 -16.56 -38.78
C ASP A 613 -13.10 -15.15 -38.90
N LEU A 614 -12.31 -14.71 -37.91
CA LEU A 614 -11.59 -13.44 -37.97
C LEU A 614 -10.37 -13.54 -38.90
N PRO A 615 -9.84 -12.41 -39.39
CA PRO A 615 -8.50 -12.35 -39.96
C PRO A 615 -7.46 -12.97 -39.02
N ASP A 616 -6.68 -13.91 -39.53
CA ASP A 616 -5.72 -14.71 -38.75
C ASP A 616 -6.38 -15.50 -37.58
N GLY A 617 -7.67 -15.80 -37.70
CA GLY A 617 -8.55 -16.18 -36.60
C GLY A 617 -8.10 -17.39 -35.77
N LYS A 618 -7.49 -18.41 -36.39
CA LYS A 618 -6.94 -19.55 -35.66
C LYS A 618 -5.78 -19.14 -34.75
N ALA A 619 -4.78 -18.47 -35.31
CA ALA A 619 -3.61 -18.01 -34.56
C ALA A 619 -4.00 -16.95 -33.50
N TYR A 620 -4.98 -16.10 -33.82
CA TYR A 620 -5.58 -15.17 -32.87
C TYR A 620 -6.23 -15.90 -31.69
N TYR A 621 -7.12 -16.88 -31.94
CA TYR A 621 -7.79 -17.61 -30.85
C TYR A 621 -6.81 -18.41 -29.99
N GLU A 622 -5.81 -19.06 -30.60
CA GLU A 622 -4.73 -19.74 -29.86
C GLU A 622 -3.92 -18.76 -29.00
N SER A 623 -3.70 -17.52 -29.46
CA SER A 623 -3.07 -16.49 -28.65
C SER A 623 -3.93 -16.09 -27.45
N LYS A 624 -5.26 -16.04 -27.61
CA LYS A 624 -6.20 -15.75 -26.52
C LYS A 624 -6.29 -16.90 -25.52
N ILE A 625 -6.24 -18.15 -25.99
CA ILE A 625 -6.10 -19.32 -25.10
C ILE A 625 -4.82 -19.19 -24.28
N ARG A 626 -3.67 -18.90 -24.90
CA ARG A 626 -2.41 -18.71 -24.17
C ARG A 626 -2.46 -17.55 -23.19
N GLU A 627 -3.06 -16.42 -23.55
CA GLU A 627 -3.26 -15.26 -22.68
C GLU A 627 -4.09 -15.61 -21.43
N PHE A 628 -5.26 -16.25 -21.61
CA PHE A 628 -6.20 -16.47 -20.51
C PHE A 628 -5.95 -17.75 -19.73
N VAL A 629 -5.50 -18.82 -20.38
CA VAL A 629 -5.25 -20.14 -19.77
C VAL A 629 -3.80 -20.28 -19.32
N THR A 630 -2.87 -19.56 -19.92
CA THR A 630 -1.41 -19.59 -19.61
C THR A 630 -0.74 -20.95 -19.85
N LEU A 631 -1.42 -21.85 -20.57
CA LEU A 631 -0.92 -23.16 -20.97
C LEU A 631 -0.86 -23.24 -22.50
N ASP A 632 0.10 -24.00 -23.01
CA ASP A 632 0.13 -24.37 -24.42
C ASP A 632 -0.79 -25.56 -24.67
N LYS A 633 -2.08 -25.27 -24.89
CA LYS A 633 -3.12 -26.26 -25.17
C LYS A 633 -3.92 -25.86 -26.39
N SER A 634 -4.28 -26.86 -27.21
CA SER A 634 -5.18 -26.65 -28.33
C SER A 634 -6.63 -26.44 -27.85
N ALA A 635 -7.45 -25.83 -28.70
CA ALA A 635 -8.88 -25.69 -28.44
C ALA A 635 -9.57 -27.07 -28.34
N GLU A 636 -9.13 -28.02 -29.15
CA GLU A 636 -9.59 -29.41 -29.16
C GLU A 636 -9.31 -30.12 -27.82
N ASP A 637 -8.09 -29.97 -27.29
CA ASP A 637 -7.73 -30.57 -26.00
C ASP A 637 -8.58 -30.00 -24.86
N ILE A 638 -8.78 -28.67 -24.85
CA ILE A 638 -9.60 -28.00 -23.83
C ILE A 638 -11.06 -28.42 -23.96
N HIS A 639 -11.58 -28.56 -25.18
CA HIS A 639 -12.94 -29.05 -25.42
C HIS A 639 -13.14 -30.44 -24.83
N GLN A 640 -12.20 -31.36 -25.09
CA GLN A 640 -12.27 -32.73 -24.60
C GLN A 640 -12.14 -32.81 -23.07
N ILE A 641 -11.29 -31.97 -22.46
CA ILE A 641 -11.23 -31.80 -21.00
C ILE A 641 -12.60 -31.38 -20.46
N GLY A 642 -13.21 -30.35 -21.06
CA GLY A 642 -14.55 -29.88 -20.69
C GLY A 642 -15.61 -30.98 -20.73
N LEU A 643 -15.67 -31.77 -21.80
CA LEU A 643 -16.61 -32.89 -21.92
C LEU A 643 -16.40 -33.95 -20.83
N SER A 644 -15.14 -34.23 -20.48
CA SER A 644 -14.78 -35.25 -19.50
C SER A 644 -15.16 -34.81 -18.08
N GLU A 645 -14.91 -33.55 -17.77
CA GLU A 645 -15.22 -32.94 -16.48
C GLU A 645 -16.73 -32.75 -16.29
N MET A 646 -17.45 -32.40 -17.36
CA MET A 646 -18.91 -32.40 -17.36
C MET A 646 -19.50 -33.78 -17.05
N ALA A 647 -18.94 -34.85 -17.62
CA ALA A 647 -19.40 -36.20 -17.31
C ALA A 647 -19.18 -36.55 -15.82
N ARG A 648 -18.02 -36.16 -15.26
CA ARG A 648 -17.69 -36.33 -13.84
C ARG A 648 -18.68 -35.59 -12.93
N ILE A 649 -18.93 -34.30 -13.20
CA ILE A 649 -19.83 -33.47 -12.39
C ILE A 649 -21.28 -33.99 -12.48
N ARG A 650 -21.74 -34.43 -13.65
CA ARG A 650 -23.08 -35.03 -13.80
C ARG A 650 -23.26 -36.29 -12.96
N SER A 651 -22.22 -37.11 -12.82
CA SER A 651 -22.26 -38.26 -11.90
C SER A 651 -22.50 -37.80 -10.46
N GLN A 652 -21.76 -36.78 -9.99
CA GLN A 652 -21.92 -36.24 -8.64
C GLN A 652 -23.31 -35.60 -8.42
N MET A 653 -23.86 -34.94 -9.43
CA MET A 653 -25.23 -34.42 -9.40
C MET A 653 -26.26 -35.55 -9.23
N GLN A 654 -26.07 -36.68 -9.91
CA GLN A 654 -26.94 -37.86 -9.77
C GLN A 654 -26.86 -38.49 -8.37
N ASP A 655 -25.67 -38.48 -7.75
CA ASP A 655 -25.49 -38.95 -6.37
C ASP A 655 -26.32 -38.08 -5.40
N VAL A 656 -26.29 -36.76 -5.56
CA VAL A 656 -27.09 -35.83 -4.75
C VAL A 656 -28.60 -36.03 -4.98
N MET A 657 -29.03 -36.19 -6.24
CA MET A 657 -30.44 -36.50 -6.56
C MET A 657 -30.91 -37.79 -5.88
N SER A 658 -30.03 -38.80 -5.82
CA SER A 658 -30.30 -40.08 -5.15
C SER A 658 -30.39 -39.92 -3.64
N GLU A 659 -29.53 -39.11 -3.04
CA GLU A 659 -29.51 -38.78 -1.60
C GLU A 659 -30.82 -38.10 -1.16
N VAL A 660 -31.29 -37.11 -1.92
CA VAL A 660 -32.59 -36.43 -1.64
C VAL A 660 -33.79 -37.26 -2.12
N LYS A 661 -33.55 -38.45 -2.67
CA LYS A 661 -34.56 -39.42 -3.12
C LYS A 661 -35.50 -38.86 -4.20
N PHE A 662 -35.03 -37.92 -5.02
CA PHE A 662 -35.83 -37.32 -6.08
C PHE A 662 -36.24 -38.38 -7.12
N LYS A 663 -37.50 -38.35 -7.56
CA LYS A 663 -38.06 -39.31 -8.52
C LYS A 663 -38.26 -38.62 -9.88
N GLY A 664 -37.18 -38.51 -10.63
CA GLY A 664 -37.16 -37.88 -11.96
C GLY A 664 -35.76 -37.84 -12.56
N ASP A 665 -35.65 -37.36 -13.79
CA ASP A 665 -34.35 -37.12 -14.44
C ASP A 665 -33.76 -35.77 -14.02
N LEU A 666 -32.53 -35.49 -14.48
CA LEU A 666 -31.83 -34.24 -14.15
C LEU A 666 -32.64 -33.02 -14.60
N LYS A 667 -33.30 -33.08 -15.76
CA LYS A 667 -34.12 -31.96 -16.28
C LYS A 667 -35.28 -31.64 -15.34
N ALA A 668 -36.01 -32.66 -14.88
CA ALA A 668 -37.07 -32.50 -13.90
C ALA A 668 -36.55 -31.94 -12.57
N PHE A 669 -35.35 -32.36 -12.14
CA PHE A 669 -34.74 -31.84 -10.92
C PHE A 669 -34.31 -30.38 -11.03
N LEU A 670 -33.67 -29.99 -12.14
CA LEU A 670 -33.32 -28.60 -12.42
C LEU A 670 -34.56 -27.71 -12.51
N HIS A 671 -35.66 -28.20 -13.10
CA HIS A 671 -36.94 -27.50 -13.09
C HIS A 671 -37.46 -27.30 -11.66
N PHE A 672 -37.47 -28.35 -10.84
CA PHE A 672 -37.86 -28.27 -9.43
C PHE A 672 -37.06 -27.21 -8.66
N LEU A 673 -35.72 -27.19 -8.78
CA LEU A 673 -34.87 -26.17 -8.17
C LEU A 673 -35.18 -24.75 -8.66
N ARG A 674 -35.53 -24.59 -9.94
CA ARG A 674 -35.87 -23.28 -10.54
C ARG A 674 -37.23 -22.75 -10.10
N THR A 675 -38.17 -23.60 -9.70
CA THR A 675 -39.57 -23.19 -9.48
C THR A 675 -40.07 -23.31 -8.05
N ASP A 676 -39.45 -24.12 -7.20
CA ASP A 676 -39.94 -24.32 -5.84
C ASP A 676 -39.61 -23.11 -4.94
N PRO A 677 -40.61 -22.45 -4.31
CA PRO A 677 -40.41 -21.27 -3.48
C PRO A 677 -39.49 -21.47 -2.27
N GLN A 678 -39.23 -22.71 -1.83
CA GLN A 678 -38.35 -22.98 -0.69
C GLN A 678 -36.91 -22.53 -0.92
N PHE A 679 -36.50 -22.39 -2.18
CA PHE A 679 -35.13 -22.07 -2.55
C PHE A 679 -34.87 -20.58 -2.71
N TYR A 680 -35.88 -19.72 -2.61
CA TYR A 680 -35.76 -18.31 -2.95
C TYR A 680 -36.00 -17.38 -1.76
N PRO A 681 -35.23 -16.28 -1.67
CA PRO A 681 -35.43 -15.25 -0.67
C PRO A 681 -36.74 -14.50 -0.92
N LYS A 682 -37.41 -14.12 0.17
CA LYS A 682 -38.59 -13.26 0.16
C LYS A 682 -38.24 -11.78 0.22
N THR A 683 -37.06 -11.45 0.75
CA THR A 683 -36.59 -10.07 0.90
C THR A 683 -35.12 -9.94 0.51
N PRO A 684 -34.68 -8.74 0.07
CA PRO A 684 -33.26 -8.46 -0.17
C PRO A 684 -32.35 -8.79 1.03
N ASN A 685 -32.85 -8.52 2.25
CA ASN A 685 -32.08 -8.76 3.47
C ASN A 685 -31.84 -10.24 3.76
N GLU A 686 -32.73 -11.15 3.34
CA GLU A 686 -32.48 -12.59 3.50
C GLU A 686 -31.24 -13.04 2.74
N LEU A 687 -31.00 -12.51 1.53
CA LEU A 687 -29.76 -12.76 0.79
C LEU A 687 -28.56 -12.16 1.51
N LEU A 688 -28.63 -10.88 1.90
CA LEU A 688 -27.49 -10.21 2.54
C LEU A 688 -27.10 -10.87 3.87
N TYR A 689 -28.09 -11.26 4.68
CA TYR A 689 -27.84 -11.93 5.96
C TYR A 689 -27.30 -13.33 5.77
N ARG A 690 -27.79 -14.09 4.78
CA ARG A 690 -27.22 -15.41 4.47
C ARG A 690 -25.78 -15.31 3.97
N ALA A 691 -25.47 -14.35 3.09
CA ALA A 691 -24.10 -14.08 2.65
C ALA A 691 -23.18 -13.73 3.83
N ALA A 692 -23.63 -12.87 4.75
CA ALA A 692 -22.88 -12.53 5.97
C ALA A 692 -22.68 -13.73 6.89
N TRP A 693 -23.69 -14.58 7.04
CA TRP A 693 -23.60 -15.82 7.82
C TRP A 693 -22.58 -16.79 7.22
N ILE A 694 -22.64 -17.05 5.90
CA ILE A 694 -21.69 -17.92 5.21
C ILE A 694 -20.25 -17.43 5.39
N ALA A 695 -20.00 -16.13 5.18
CA ALA A 695 -18.69 -15.53 5.40
C ALA A 695 -18.22 -15.70 6.85
N LYS A 696 -19.13 -15.57 7.84
CA LYS A 696 -18.78 -15.76 9.24
C LYS A 696 -18.56 -17.22 9.63
N THR A 697 -19.25 -18.14 9.00
CA THR A 697 -18.99 -19.58 9.15
C THR A 697 -17.61 -19.93 8.61
N PHE A 698 -17.17 -19.32 7.51
CA PHE A 698 -15.80 -19.46 7.02
C PHE A 698 -14.77 -18.93 8.04
N ASP A 699 -14.98 -17.75 8.64
CA ASP A 699 -14.06 -17.20 9.66
C ASP A 699 -13.79 -18.20 10.79
N GLY A 700 -14.79 -19.01 11.17
CA GLY A 700 -14.66 -20.02 12.22
C GLY A 700 -13.92 -21.30 11.82
N LYS A 701 -13.53 -21.43 10.54
CA LYS A 701 -12.78 -22.56 9.99
C LYS A 701 -11.47 -22.14 9.31
N ALA A 702 -11.23 -20.84 9.16
CA ALA A 702 -10.15 -20.32 8.34
C ALA A 702 -8.77 -20.81 8.81
N ASP A 703 -8.55 -20.89 10.11
CA ASP A 703 -7.29 -21.35 10.71
C ASP A 703 -7.00 -22.83 10.47
N GLU A 704 -8.01 -23.67 10.22
CA GLU A 704 -7.82 -25.08 9.86
C GLU A 704 -7.29 -25.25 8.42
N PHE A 705 -7.55 -24.28 7.54
CA PHE A 705 -7.26 -24.37 6.11
C PHE A 705 -6.19 -23.39 5.63
N PHE A 706 -5.89 -22.34 6.37
CA PHE A 706 -4.95 -21.28 5.99
C PHE A 706 -4.01 -20.96 7.16
N GLY A 707 -2.72 -20.74 6.88
CA GLY A 707 -1.79 -20.19 7.87
C GLY A 707 -1.88 -18.67 7.89
N ARG A 708 -1.79 -18.06 6.70
CA ARG A 708 -1.77 -16.60 6.55
C ARG A 708 -3.10 -16.02 6.08
N MET A 709 -3.61 -15.05 6.84
CA MET A 709 -4.81 -14.28 6.50
C MET A 709 -4.45 -12.86 6.05
N PRO A 710 -5.18 -12.24 5.11
CA PRO A 710 -4.98 -10.83 4.76
C PRO A 710 -5.39 -9.92 5.93
N ARG A 711 -4.76 -8.74 6.04
CA ARG A 711 -5.16 -7.73 7.04
C ARG A 711 -6.36 -6.92 6.54
N SER A 712 -6.48 -6.72 5.23
CA SER A 712 -7.62 -6.07 4.62
C SER A 712 -8.89 -6.86 4.87
N ARG A 713 -9.94 -6.14 5.30
CA ARG A 713 -11.29 -6.69 5.47
C ARG A 713 -12.15 -6.33 4.26
N PHE A 714 -13.32 -6.96 4.13
CA PHE A 714 -14.32 -6.59 3.13
C PHE A 714 -15.69 -6.32 3.77
N ALA A 715 -16.49 -5.49 3.10
CA ALA A 715 -17.90 -5.29 3.43
C ALA A 715 -18.79 -6.11 2.50
N ILE A 716 -20.00 -6.46 2.95
CA ILE A 716 -21.05 -7.03 2.10
C ILE A 716 -22.08 -5.94 1.82
N LYS A 717 -22.37 -5.66 0.55
CA LYS A 717 -23.34 -4.62 0.16
C LYS A 717 -24.27 -5.10 -0.94
N PRO A 718 -25.51 -4.59 -1.01
CA PRO A 718 -26.32 -4.77 -2.21
C PRO A 718 -25.66 -4.07 -3.40
N VAL A 719 -25.85 -4.62 -4.59
CA VAL A 719 -25.56 -3.92 -5.84
C VAL A 719 -26.45 -2.66 -5.91
N PRO A 720 -25.92 -1.48 -6.28
CA PRO A 720 -26.74 -0.28 -6.44
C PRO A 720 -27.89 -0.46 -7.44
N ASP A 721 -29.08 0.04 -7.09
CA ASP A 721 -30.32 -0.15 -7.86
C ASP A 721 -30.20 0.24 -9.35
N GLU A 722 -29.40 1.26 -9.66
CA GLU A 722 -29.22 1.80 -11.02
C GLU A 722 -28.54 0.80 -11.97
N ILE A 723 -27.69 -0.09 -11.45
CA ILE A 723 -26.94 -1.08 -12.25
C ILE A 723 -27.42 -2.51 -12.01
N ALA A 724 -28.17 -2.75 -10.93
CA ALA A 724 -28.61 -4.09 -10.50
C ALA A 724 -29.32 -4.93 -11.59
N PRO A 725 -30.16 -4.37 -12.48
CA PRO A 725 -30.79 -5.13 -13.57
C PRO A 725 -29.81 -5.72 -14.58
N PHE A 726 -28.61 -5.15 -14.70
CA PHE A 726 -27.58 -5.59 -15.64
C PHE A 726 -26.40 -6.28 -14.93
N TYR A 727 -26.48 -6.43 -13.60
CA TYR A 727 -25.45 -7.01 -12.77
C TYR A 727 -25.67 -8.52 -12.60
N THR A 728 -24.59 -9.29 -12.47
CA THR A 728 -24.65 -10.73 -12.19
C THR A 728 -25.15 -11.02 -10.77
N GLY A 729 -25.14 -12.27 -10.31
CA GLY A 729 -25.56 -12.62 -8.93
C GLY A 729 -24.75 -11.94 -7.82
N GLY A 730 -23.49 -11.59 -8.09
CA GLY A 730 -22.60 -10.87 -7.20
C GLY A 730 -21.21 -10.71 -7.81
N ARG A 731 -20.37 -9.90 -7.17
CA ARG A 731 -18.95 -9.73 -7.52
C ARG A 731 -18.18 -9.32 -6.26
N GLY A 732 -17.03 -9.91 -6.03
CA GLY A 732 -16.16 -9.60 -4.90
C GLY A 732 -14.76 -9.21 -5.33
N GLY A 733 -14.03 -8.64 -4.38
CA GLY A 733 -12.68 -8.12 -4.59
C GLY A 733 -12.18 -7.39 -3.36
N PRO A 734 -11.07 -6.63 -3.47
CA PRO A 734 -10.49 -5.92 -2.34
C PRO A 734 -11.51 -5.00 -1.67
N GLY A 735 -11.79 -5.26 -0.39
CA GLY A 735 -12.65 -4.39 0.42
C GLY A 735 -14.16 -4.59 0.24
N ILE A 736 -14.64 -5.40 -0.70
CA ILE A 736 -16.08 -5.50 -0.98
C ILE A 736 -16.52 -6.85 -1.56
N TYR A 737 -17.71 -7.29 -1.16
CA TYR A 737 -18.54 -8.30 -1.81
C TYR A 737 -19.91 -7.70 -2.10
N LEU A 738 -20.22 -7.48 -3.38
CA LEU A 738 -21.51 -7.01 -3.85
C LEU A 738 -22.44 -8.21 -4.10
N VAL A 739 -23.63 -8.18 -3.50
CA VAL A 739 -24.68 -9.20 -3.66
C VAL A 739 -25.84 -8.58 -4.43
N ASN A 740 -26.24 -9.17 -5.55
CA ASN A 740 -27.33 -8.61 -6.33
C ASN A 740 -28.68 -9.00 -5.75
N THR A 741 -29.40 -8.01 -5.21
CA THR A 741 -30.73 -8.17 -4.63
C THR A 741 -31.87 -7.85 -5.60
N TYR A 742 -31.56 -7.53 -6.87
CA TYR A 742 -32.54 -7.40 -7.94
C TYR A 742 -33.03 -8.77 -8.41
N ASP A 743 -34.33 -8.83 -8.73
CA ASP A 743 -35.02 -10.04 -9.20
C ASP A 743 -34.79 -11.26 -8.30
N LEU A 744 -35.29 -11.19 -7.05
CA LEU A 744 -35.14 -12.25 -6.04
C LEU A 744 -35.51 -13.67 -6.51
N PRO A 745 -36.54 -13.88 -7.36
CA PRO A 745 -36.82 -15.19 -7.97
C PRO A 745 -35.69 -15.77 -8.84
N SER A 746 -34.67 -14.98 -9.17
CA SER A 746 -33.47 -15.39 -9.88
C SER A 746 -32.23 -15.51 -8.95
N ARG A 747 -32.42 -15.51 -7.62
CA ARG A 747 -31.36 -15.52 -6.61
C ARG A 747 -31.50 -16.68 -5.62
N PRO A 748 -31.27 -17.94 -6.03
CA PRO A 748 -31.55 -19.09 -5.19
C PRO A 748 -30.51 -19.30 -4.07
N PHE A 749 -30.99 -19.65 -2.88
CA PHE A 749 -30.19 -19.96 -1.70
C PHE A 749 -29.19 -21.10 -1.90
N TYR A 750 -29.55 -22.13 -2.69
CA TYR A 750 -28.69 -23.28 -2.92
C TYR A 750 -27.38 -22.92 -3.64
N SER A 751 -27.38 -21.84 -4.44
CA SER A 751 -26.17 -21.36 -5.14
C SER A 751 -25.35 -20.37 -4.32
N GLN A 752 -25.94 -19.79 -3.28
CA GLN A 752 -25.38 -18.66 -2.57
C GLN A 752 -24.13 -19.01 -1.75
N VAL A 753 -24.03 -20.26 -1.25
CA VAL A 753 -22.84 -20.74 -0.53
C VAL A 753 -21.63 -20.71 -1.47
N ALA A 754 -21.74 -21.34 -2.65
CA ALA A 754 -20.67 -21.34 -3.63
C ALA A 754 -20.30 -19.92 -4.09
N LEU A 755 -21.30 -19.08 -4.42
CA LEU A 755 -21.06 -17.68 -4.79
C LEU A 755 -20.32 -16.91 -3.69
N THR A 756 -20.70 -17.10 -2.43
CA THR A 756 -20.06 -16.38 -1.31
C THR A 756 -18.62 -16.85 -1.10
N LEU A 757 -18.34 -18.16 -1.19
CA LEU A 757 -16.97 -18.68 -1.11
C LEU A 757 -16.11 -18.21 -2.28
N HIS A 758 -16.69 -18.04 -3.47
CA HIS A 758 -16.03 -17.55 -4.68
C HIS A 758 -15.67 -16.07 -4.58
N GLU A 759 -16.65 -15.21 -4.27
CA GLU A 759 -16.48 -13.76 -4.33
C GLU A 759 -15.82 -13.19 -3.08
N SER A 760 -16.09 -13.78 -1.91
CA SER A 760 -15.65 -13.24 -0.62
C SER A 760 -14.45 -14.00 -0.04
N ALA A 761 -14.66 -14.84 0.97
CA ALA A 761 -13.64 -15.65 1.61
C ALA A 761 -14.01 -17.14 1.55
N PRO A 762 -13.08 -18.03 1.16
CA PRO A 762 -11.65 -17.78 0.90
C PRO A 762 -11.29 -17.29 -0.53
N GLY A 763 -12.27 -16.97 -1.37
CA GLY A 763 -12.07 -16.55 -2.77
C GLY A 763 -11.52 -15.12 -2.93
N HIS A 764 -12.08 -14.34 -3.87
CA HIS A 764 -11.47 -13.09 -4.36
C HIS A 764 -11.19 -12.05 -3.27
N ALA A 765 -12.14 -11.77 -2.39
CA ALA A 765 -11.96 -10.75 -1.35
C ALA A 765 -10.90 -11.12 -0.30
N MET A 766 -10.50 -12.40 -0.21
CA MET A 766 -9.36 -12.85 0.60
C MET A 766 -8.06 -12.96 -0.21
N GLN A 767 -8.12 -13.51 -1.43
CA GLN A 767 -6.96 -13.78 -2.27
C GLN A 767 -6.29 -12.50 -2.79
N MET A 768 -7.07 -11.53 -3.26
CA MET A 768 -6.51 -10.32 -3.88
C MET A 768 -5.76 -9.44 -2.86
N PRO A 769 -6.26 -9.22 -1.63
CA PRO A 769 -5.50 -8.50 -0.61
C PRO A 769 -4.19 -9.16 -0.19
N LEU A 770 -4.10 -10.49 -0.14
CA LEU A 770 -2.84 -11.18 0.16
C LEU A 770 -1.73 -10.79 -0.84
N ALA A 771 -2.07 -10.73 -2.14
CA ALA A 771 -1.14 -10.28 -3.18
C ALA A 771 -0.82 -8.78 -3.06
N ALA A 772 -1.83 -7.93 -2.82
CA ALA A 772 -1.66 -6.48 -2.71
C ALA A 772 -0.84 -6.06 -1.47
N GLU A 773 -0.95 -6.80 -0.38
CA GLU A 773 -0.21 -6.58 0.87
C GLU A 773 1.23 -7.09 0.83
N ASN A 774 1.57 -7.95 -0.14
CA ASN A 774 2.91 -8.52 -0.29
C ASN A 774 3.89 -7.48 -0.87
N LYS A 775 4.72 -6.88 -0.01
CA LYS A 775 5.69 -5.85 -0.39
C LYS A 775 6.91 -6.39 -1.16
N ASP A 776 7.14 -7.70 -1.14
CA ASP A 776 8.24 -8.35 -1.86
C ASP A 776 7.94 -8.54 -3.36
N LEU A 777 6.68 -8.39 -3.78
CA LEU A 777 6.30 -8.46 -5.20
C LEU A 777 6.55 -7.13 -5.92
N PRO A 778 7.14 -7.10 -7.13
CA PRO A 778 7.20 -5.90 -7.94
C PRO A 778 5.80 -5.41 -8.37
N ASP A 779 5.67 -4.12 -8.71
CA ASP A 779 4.37 -3.49 -9.02
C ASP A 779 3.60 -4.20 -10.12
N PHE A 780 4.28 -4.63 -11.20
CA PHE A 780 3.62 -5.35 -12.30
C PHE A 780 3.01 -6.69 -11.88
N ARG A 781 3.39 -7.26 -10.73
CA ARG A 781 2.75 -8.45 -10.15
C ARG A 781 1.61 -8.09 -9.20
N ARG A 782 1.73 -7.00 -8.44
CA ARG A 782 0.68 -6.55 -7.53
C ARG A 782 -0.53 -5.96 -8.27
N GLU A 783 -0.30 -5.33 -9.41
CA GLU A 783 -1.30 -4.55 -10.15
C GLU A 783 -1.87 -5.28 -11.37
N THR A 784 -1.45 -6.52 -11.63
CA THR A 784 -1.97 -7.30 -12.77
C THR A 784 -2.73 -8.52 -12.31
N TYR A 785 -3.94 -8.70 -12.85
CA TYR A 785 -4.76 -9.88 -12.61
C TYR A 785 -4.54 -10.93 -13.71
N LEU A 786 -4.17 -12.16 -13.32
CA LEU A 786 -4.08 -13.30 -14.22
C LEU A 786 -5.31 -14.19 -14.06
N SER A 787 -6.18 -14.18 -15.07
CA SER A 787 -7.52 -14.79 -14.98
C SER A 787 -7.48 -16.27 -14.60
N ALA A 788 -6.64 -17.10 -15.22
CA ALA A 788 -6.58 -18.53 -14.86
C ALA A 788 -6.17 -18.76 -13.40
N TYR A 789 -5.31 -17.92 -12.84
CA TYR A 789 -4.92 -18.05 -11.44
C TYR A 789 -6.03 -17.59 -10.50
N GLY A 790 -6.53 -16.37 -10.67
CA GLY A 790 -7.52 -15.77 -9.78
C GLY A 790 -8.88 -16.47 -9.84
N GLU A 791 -9.41 -16.67 -11.05
CA GLU A 791 -10.68 -17.39 -11.25
C GLU A 791 -10.56 -18.86 -10.87
N GLY A 792 -9.39 -19.46 -11.17
CA GLY A 792 -9.09 -20.84 -10.80
C GLY A 792 -9.06 -21.04 -9.29
N TRP A 793 -8.48 -20.09 -8.55
CA TRP A 793 -8.47 -20.07 -7.10
C TRP A 793 -9.89 -19.97 -6.54
N ALA A 794 -10.67 -18.97 -6.97
CA ALA A 794 -12.03 -18.78 -6.47
C ALA A 794 -12.93 -20.00 -6.75
N LEU A 795 -12.80 -20.61 -7.94
CA LEU A 795 -13.52 -21.83 -8.30
C LEU A 795 -13.02 -23.06 -7.52
N TYR A 796 -11.72 -23.12 -7.17
CA TYR A 796 -11.18 -24.12 -6.24
C TYR A 796 -11.78 -23.95 -4.83
N CYS A 797 -11.94 -22.72 -4.34
CA CYS A 797 -12.55 -22.43 -3.05
C CYS A 797 -14.01 -22.86 -2.95
N GLU A 798 -14.76 -22.82 -4.05
CA GLU A 798 -16.10 -23.43 -4.09
C GLU A 798 -16.02 -24.93 -3.76
N ALA A 799 -15.17 -25.68 -4.48
CA ALA A 799 -15.03 -27.12 -4.23
C ALA A 799 -14.46 -27.41 -2.82
N LEU A 800 -13.52 -26.58 -2.33
CA LEU A 800 -12.97 -26.66 -0.98
C LEU A 800 -14.07 -26.52 0.10
N GLY A 801 -15.20 -25.88 -0.23
CA GLY A 801 -16.35 -25.81 0.65
C GLY A 801 -16.88 -27.17 1.11
N GLU A 802 -16.67 -28.25 0.34
CA GLU A 802 -17.00 -29.62 0.79
C GLU A 802 -16.08 -30.08 1.92
N ASP A 803 -14.77 -29.92 1.75
CA ASP A 803 -13.76 -30.29 2.75
C ASP A 803 -13.93 -29.47 4.04
N MET A 804 -14.26 -28.18 3.89
CA MET A 804 -14.58 -27.30 5.00
C MET A 804 -15.93 -27.62 5.64
N GLY A 805 -16.81 -28.42 5.02
CA GLY A 805 -18.17 -28.65 5.51
C GLY A 805 -19.03 -27.39 5.52
N MET A 806 -18.94 -26.56 4.47
CA MET A 806 -19.71 -25.32 4.28
C MET A 806 -21.10 -25.57 3.67
N TYR A 807 -21.29 -26.71 3.01
CA TYR A 807 -22.55 -27.08 2.38
C TYR A 807 -23.45 -27.81 3.39
N GLU A 808 -24.36 -27.06 4.03
CA GLU A 808 -25.22 -27.57 5.10
C GLU A 808 -26.28 -28.56 4.61
N THR A 809 -26.74 -28.41 3.36
CA THR A 809 -27.75 -29.28 2.76
C THR A 809 -27.27 -29.93 1.46
N PRO A 810 -27.82 -31.09 1.07
CA PRO A 810 -27.55 -31.67 -0.25
C PRO A 810 -27.90 -30.71 -1.39
N TYR A 811 -28.86 -29.80 -1.20
CA TYR A 811 -29.19 -28.77 -2.18
C TYR A 811 -28.10 -27.71 -2.32
N ASP A 812 -27.46 -27.27 -1.22
CA ASP A 812 -26.32 -26.36 -1.30
C ASP A 812 -25.15 -27.01 -2.07
N ARG A 813 -24.90 -28.30 -1.81
CA ARG A 813 -23.92 -29.09 -2.58
C ARG A 813 -24.30 -29.19 -4.05
N PHE A 814 -25.57 -29.43 -4.37
CA PHE A 814 -26.04 -29.41 -5.76
C PHE A 814 -25.84 -28.04 -6.41
N GLY A 815 -26.08 -26.95 -5.68
CA GLY A 815 -25.86 -25.59 -6.17
C GLY A 815 -24.39 -25.34 -6.51
N MET A 816 -23.46 -25.79 -5.66
CA MET A 816 -22.03 -25.82 -5.97
C MET A 816 -21.74 -26.63 -7.22
N LEU A 817 -22.23 -27.87 -7.32
CA LEU A 817 -22.03 -28.71 -8.50
C LEU A 817 -22.59 -28.06 -9.77
N SER A 818 -23.71 -27.32 -9.67
CA SER A 818 -24.25 -26.54 -10.79
C SER A 818 -23.34 -25.39 -11.20
N TYR A 819 -22.66 -24.72 -10.26
CA TYR A 819 -21.64 -23.71 -10.57
C TYR A 819 -20.41 -24.33 -11.23
N GLN A 820 -19.97 -25.48 -10.74
CA GLN A 820 -18.89 -26.26 -11.35
C GLN A 820 -19.25 -26.70 -12.77
N ALA A 821 -20.46 -27.23 -12.97
CA ALA A 821 -20.98 -27.62 -14.29
C ALA A 821 -21.04 -26.44 -15.25
N TRP A 822 -21.41 -25.25 -14.77
CA TRP A 822 -21.38 -24.04 -15.58
C TRP A 822 -19.97 -23.69 -16.03
N ARG A 823 -18.97 -23.68 -15.12
CA ARG A 823 -17.58 -23.37 -15.50
C ARG A 823 -16.94 -24.46 -16.35
N ALA A 824 -17.25 -25.74 -16.15
CA ALA A 824 -16.83 -26.82 -17.05
C ALA A 824 -17.50 -26.69 -18.44
N SER A 825 -18.78 -26.29 -18.49
CA SER A 825 -19.48 -26.01 -19.74
C SER A 825 -18.85 -24.85 -20.52
N ARG A 826 -18.24 -23.87 -19.86
CA ARG A 826 -17.48 -22.80 -20.54
C ARG A 826 -16.34 -23.35 -21.40
N LEU A 827 -15.65 -24.40 -20.95
CA LEU A 827 -14.61 -25.05 -21.75
C LEU A 827 -15.17 -25.60 -23.08
N VAL A 828 -16.33 -26.24 -23.01
CA VAL A 828 -17.00 -26.88 -24.16
C VAL A 828 -17.63 -25.84 -25.07
N VAL A 829 -18.31 -24.84 -24.51
CA VAL A 829 -19.06 -23.83 -25.26
C VAL A 829 -18.14 -22.84 -25.96
N ASP A 830 -17.12 -22.31 -25.29
CA ASP A 830 -16.20 -21.33 -25.88
C ASP A 830 -15.40 -21.96 -27.04
N THR A 831 -14.77 -23.11 -26.81
CA THR A 831 -14.08 -23.87 -27.87
C THR A 831 -15.06 -24.39 -28.93
N GLY A 832 -16.27 -24.78 -28.52
CA GLY A 832 -17.35 -25.19 -29.39
C GLY A 832 -17.68 -24.13 -30.44
N ILE A 833 -17.91 -22.90 -29.99
CA ILE A 833 -18.22 -21.75 -30.84
C ILE A 833 -17.01 -21.34 -31.66
N HIS A 834 -15.84 -21.17 -31.03
CA HIS A 834 -14.71 -20.50 -31.66
C HIS A 834 -13.82 -21.40 -32.51
N ALA A 835 -13.89 -22.73 -32.34
CA ALA A 835 -13.07 -23.70 -33.06
C ALA A 835 -13.87 -24.89 -33.64
N MET A 836 -14.93 -25.36 -32.98
CA MET A 836 -15.72 -26.54 -33.44
C MET A 836 -16.94 -26.19 -34.29
N GLY A 837 -17.18 -24.91 -34.57
CA GLY A 837 -18.28 -24.45 -35.44
C GLY A 837 -19.67 -24.56 -34.82
N TRP A 838 -19.79 -24.54 -33.49
CA TRP A 838 -21.10 -24.53 -32.83
C TRP A 838 -21.87 -23.24 -33.10
N SER A 839 -23.18 -23.39 -33.31
CA SER A 839 -24.14 -22.30 -33.30
C SER A 839 -24.40 -21.76 -31.89
N ARG A 840 -24.94 -20.55 -31.81
CA ARG A 840 -25.42 -19.95 -30.55
C ARG A 840 -26.47 -20.83 -29.89
N GLU A 841 -27.36 -21.44 -30.66
CA GLU A 841 -28.44 -22.30 -30.18
C GLU A 841 -27.90 -23.59 -29.56
N GLN A 842 -26.87 -24.20 -30.18
CA GLN A 842 -26.19 -25.38 -29.62
C GLN A 842 -25.50 -25.04 -28.29
N ALA A 843 -24.80 -23.91 -28.23
CA ALA A 843 -24.16 -23.43 -27.01
C ALA A 843 -25.15 -23.21 -25.86
N GLN A 844 -26.27 -22.54 -26.14
CA GLN A 844 -27.31 -22.32 -25.15
C GLN A 844 -28.00 -23.62 -24.73
N ALA A 845 -28.28 -24.52 -25.68
CA ALA A 845 -28.86 -25.83 -25.37
C ALA A 845 -27.94 -26.63 -24.44
N TYR A 846 -26.63 -26.61 -24.70
CA TYR A 846 -25.66 -27.28 -23.86
C TYR A 846 -25.71 -26.77 -22.40
N LEU A 847 -25.74 -25.46 -22.18
CA LEU A 847 -25.87 -24.92 -20.82
C LEU A 847 -27.20 -25.25 -20.15
N ARG A 848 -28.32 -25.19 -20.90
CA ARG A 848 -29.65 -25.53 -20.36
C ARG A 848 -29.74 -26.98 -19.88
N ASP A 849 -29.13 -27.89 -20.62
CA ASP A 849 -29.19 -29.33 -20.34
C ASP A 849 -28.25 -29.76 -19.20
N ASN A 850 -27.31 -28.90 -18.79
CA ASN A 850 -26.23 -29.24 -17.87
C ASN A 850 -26.18 -28.37 -16.59
N THR A 851 -26.93 -27.27 -16.50
CA THR A 851 -26.86 -26.33 -15.38
C THR A 851 -28.24 -25.93 -14.88
N ALA A 852 -28.32 -25.39 -13.65
CA ALA A 852 -29.54 -24.82 -13.07
C ALA A 852 -29.76 -23.33 -13.41
N LEU A 853 -28.93 -22.72 -14.25
CA LEU A 853 -29.00 -21.29 -14.63
C LEU A 853 -30.34 -20.93 -15.27
N SER A 854 -30.79 -19.68 -15.13
CA SER A 854 -31.97 -19.20 -15.84
C SER A 854 -31.71 -19.08 -17.36
N ASP A 855 -32.75 -19.12 -18.20
CA ASP A 855 -32.60 -18.92 -19.65
C ASP A 855 -31.99 -17.54 -19.97
N HIS A 856 -32.36 -16.51 -19.21
CA HIS A 856 -31.81 -15.17 -19.35
C HIS A 856 -30.30 -15.10 -19.08
N GLU A 857 -29.83 -15.76 -18.01
CA GLU A 857 -28.39 -15.86 -17.72
C GLU A 857 -27.65 -16.65 -18.80
N ILE A 858 -28.24 -17.74 -19.31
CA ILE A 858 -27.64 -18.54 -20.39
C ILE A 858 -27.48 -17.71 -21.66
N GLU A 859 -28.49 -16.93 -22.05
CA GLU A 859 -28.40 -16.06 -23.22
C GLU A 859 -27.27 -15.03 -23.07
N THR A 860 -27.22 -14.36 -21.91
CA THR A 860 -26.23 -13.33 -21.60
C THR A 860 -24.81 -13.89 -21.59
N GLU A 861 -24.62 -15.06 -20.99
CA GLU A 861 -23.33 -15.72 -20.88
C GLU A 861 -22.83 -16.25 -22.24
N VAL A 862 -23.69 -16.86 -23.05
CA VAL A 862 -23.29 -17.29 -24.40
C VAL A 862 -22.90 -16.11 -25.27
N ASP A 863 -23.62 -15.00 -25.19
CA ASP A 863 -23.26 -13.76 -25.91
C ASP A 863 -21.93 -13.18 -25.42
N ARG A 864 -21.65 -13.29 -24.11
CA ARG A 864 -20.34 -12.97 -23.55
C ARG A 864 -19.24 -13.82 -24.17
N TYR A 865 -19.40 -15.14 -24.21
CA TYR A 865 -18.39 -16.04 -24.78
C TYR A 865 -18.15 -15.73 -26.25
N ILE A 866 -19.21 -15.56 -27.04
CA ILE A 866 -19.15 -15.13 -28.45
C ILE A 866 -18.31 -13.85 -28.64
N SER A 867 -18.45 -12.88 -27.72
CA SER A 867 -17.79 -11.57 -27.83
C SER A 867 -16.35 -11.55 -27.30
N TRP A 868 -15.99 -12.48 -26.41
CA TRP A 868 -14.77 -12.46 -25.61
C TRP A 868 -14.06 -13.83 -25.60
N PRO A 869 -13.53 -14.24 -26.76
CA PRO A 869 -13.03 -15.60 -26.97
C PRO A 869 -11.87 -15.95 -26.03
N GLY A 870 -11.94 -17.12 -25.41
CA GLY A 870 -10.86 -17.72 -24.61
C GLY A 870 -10.87 -17.33 -23.14
N GLN A 871 -11.50 -16.21 -22.76
CA GLN A 871 -11.55 -15.77 -21.37
C GLN A 871 -12.34 -16.75 -20.49
N ALA A 872 -13.44 -17.29 -21.01
CA ALA A 872 -14.29 -18.24 -20.28
C ALA A 872 -13.55 -19.56 -19.92
N LEU A 873 -12.45 -19.86 -20.60
CA LEU A 873 -11.65 -21.06 -20.39
C LEU A 873 -10.81 -21.00 -19.10
N SER A 874 -10.47 -19.79 -18.65
CA SER A 874 -9.52 -19.57 -17.56
C SER A 874 -9.99 -20.19 -16.23
N TYR A 875 -11.27 -20.06 -15.92
CA TYR A 875 -11.91 -20.50 -14.69
C TYR A 875 -11.62 -21.98 -14.39
N TYR A 876 -12.11 -22.88 -15.24
CA TYR A 876 -12.04 -24.31 -14.97
C TYR A 876 -10.64 -24.88 -15.22
N MET A 877 -9.91 -24.35 -16.20
CA MET A 877 -8.51 -24.75 -16.42
C MET A 877 -7.62 -24.37 -15.23
N GLY A 878 -7.86 -23.19 -14.65
CA GLY A 878 -7.22 -22.73 -13.42
C GLY A 878 -7.54 -23.63 -12.24
N GLN A 879 -8.82 -23.91 -12.01
CA GLN A 879 -9.25 -24.80 -10.93
C GLN A 879 -8.60 -26.18 -11.05
N LEU A 880 -8.57 -26.76 -12.26
CA LEU A 880 -7.91 -28.04 -12.49
C LEU A 880 -6.43 -28.01 -12.11
N ALA A 881 -5.72 -26.88 -12.30
CA ALA A 881 -4.35 -26.75 -11.85
C ALA A 881 -4.23 -26.82 -10.31
N PHE A 882 -5.10 -26.11 -9.57
CA PHE A 882 -5.13 -26.19 -8.11
C PHE A 882 -5.54 -27.58 -7.60
N VAL A 883 -6.62 -28.15 -8.13
CA VAL A 883 -7.14 -29.47 -7.73
C VAL A 883 -6.12 -30.58 -8.02
N ASN A 884 -5.55 -30.61 -9.23
CA ASN A 884 -4.56 -31.62 -9.59
C ASN A 884 -3.24 -31.42 -8.85
N GLY A 885 -2.83 -30.16 -8.66
CA GLY A 885 -1.66 -29.81 -7.86
C GLY A 885 -1.80 -30.26 -6.41
N ARG A 886 -2.95 -30.03 -5.78
CA ARG A 886 -3.26 -30.53 -4.43
C ARG A 886 -3.24 -32.05 -4.38
N LYS A 887 -3.94 -32.74 -5.29
CA LYS A 887 -3.93 -34.22 -5.35
C LYS A 887 -2.53 -34.79 -5.51
N LYS A 888 -1.69 -34.14 -6.33
CA LYS A 888 -0.27 -34.50 -6.50
C LYS A 888 0.50 -34.37 -5.18
N ALA A 889 0.31 -33.26 -4.46
CA ALA A 889 0.95 -33.02 -3.17
C ALA A 889 0.47 -33.98 -2.08
N GLU A 890 -0.83 -34.23 -1.97
CA GLU A 890 -1.43 -35.22 -1.06
C GLU A 890 -0.85 -36.62 -1.30
N ALA A 891 -0.78 -37.05 -2.57
CA ALA A 891 -0.24 -38.35 -2.93
C ALA A 891 1.26 -38.48 -2.64
N ALA A 892 2.04 -37.42 -2.86
CA ALA A 892 3.49 -37.44 -2.68
C ALA A 892 3.92 -37.31 -1.21
N LEU A 893 3.20 -36.50 -0.41
CA LEU A 893 3.56 -36.19 0.97
C LEU A 893 2.87 -37.12 1.99
N GLY A 894 1.73 -37.72 1.63
CA GLY A 894 0.97 -38.60 2.50
C GLY A 894 0.65 -37.93 3.84
N ALA A 895 1.04 -38.57 4.95
CA ALA A 895 0.83 -38.03 6.29
C ALA A 895 1.54 -36.69 6.59
N LYS A 896 2.50 -36.27 5.74
CA LYS A 896 3.17 -34.96 5.85
C LYS A 896 2.44 -33.83 5.12
N PHE A 897 1.38 -34.14 4.37
CA PHE A 897 0.62 -33.11 3.69
C PHE A 897 -0.11 -32.24 4.71
N ASN A 898 0.13 -30.93 4.64
CA ASN A 898 -0.58 -29.91 5.41
C ASN A 898 -1.32 -29.00 4.41
N ILE A 899 -2.65 -28.92 4.53
CA ILE A 899 -3.48 -28.11 3.64
C ILE A 899 -3.23 -26.61 3.81
N ARG A 900 -2.88 -26.17 5.03
CA ARG A 900 -2.52 -24.77 5.35
C ARG A 900 -1.25 -24.39 4.60
N ALA A 901 -0.21 -25.20 4.74
CA ALA A 901 1.07 -25.05 4.03
C ALA A 901 0.89 -25.04 2.51
N PHE A 902 0.00 -25.88 1.97
CA PHE A 902 -0.33 -25.89 0.55
C PHE A 902 -0.99 -24.59 0.10
N HIS A 903 -2.02 -24.12 0.81
CA HIS A 903 -2.69 -22.86 0.47
C HIS A 903 -1.77 -21.65 0.59
N ASP A 904 -0.97 -21.56 1.65
CA ASP A 904 -0.01 -20.47 1.83
C ASP A 904 1.05 -20.48 0.73
N ALA A 905 1.56 -21.67 0.36
CA ALA A 905 2.55 -21.83 -0.70
C ALA A 905 2.05 -21.36 -2.07
N VAL A 906 0.78 -21.60 -2.40
CA VAL A 906 0.22 -21.12 -3.67
C VAL A 906 -0.13 -19.65 -3.58
N LEU A 907 -0.76 -19.20 -2.49
CA LEU A 907 -1.21 -17.81 -2.32
C LEU A 907 -0.07 -16.79 -2.18
N GLU A 908 1.08 -17.16 -1.59
CA GLU A 908 2.23 -16.24 -1.45
C GLU A 908 2.74 -15.72 -2.80
N LEU A 909 2.53 -16.49 -3.87
CA LEU A 909 2.95 -16.13 -5.22
C LEU A 909 2.19 -14.89 -5.72
N GLY A 910 0.98 -14.61 -5.21
CA GLY A 910 0.04 -13.78 -5.95
C GLY A 910 -0.26 -14.37 -7.34
N GLY A 911 -0.78 -13.55 -8.25
CA GLY A 911 -1.13 -14.01 -9.60
C GLY A 911 0.08 -14.50 -10.40
N VAL A 912 0.08 -15.77 -10.81
CA VAL A 912 1.12 -16.36 -11.68
C VAL A 912 0.54 -17.21 -12.81
N PRO A 913 1.27 -17.42 -13.92
CA PRO A 913 0.92 -18.44 -14.92
C PRO A 913 0.80 -19.84 -14.30
N LEU A 914 -0.09 -20.68 -14.82
CA LEU A 914 -0.33 -22.04 -14.31
C LEU A 914 0.92 -22.95 -14.30
N PRO A 915 1.88 -22.85 -15.25
CA PRO A 915 3.13 -23.60 -15.14
C PRO A 915 3.93 -23.24 -13.88
N VAL A 916 3.99 -21.96 -13.51
CA VAL A 916 4.70 -21.45 -12.33
C VAL A 916 4.01 -21.91 -11.03
N LEU A 917 2.67 -21.95 -11.02
CA LEU A 917 1.91 -22.56 -9.93
C LEU A 917 2.31 -24.04 -9.74
N GLY A 918 2.39 -24.79 -10.84
CA GLY A 918 2.84 -26.19 -10.82
C GLY A 918 4.25 -26.36 -10.26
N GLU A 919 5.19 -25.51 -10.69
CA GLU A 919 6.57 -25.52 -10.19
C GLU A 919 6.65 -25.21 -8.68
N ARG A 920 5.83 -24.29 -8.18
CA ARG A 920 5.78 -23.97 -6.74
C ARG A 920 5.26 -25.14 -5.90
N ILE A 921 4.29 -25.88 -6.43
CA ILE A 921 3.75 -27.09 -5.79
C ILE A 921 4.80 -28.20 -5.80
N ASP A 922 5.54 -28.37 -6.89
CA ASP A 922 6.64 -29.34 -6.99
C ASP A 922 7.75 -29.01 -6.01
N LYS A 923 8.05 -27.73 -5.81
CA LYS A 923 8.96 -27.25 -4.77
C LYS A 923 8.45 -27.56 -3.36
N LEU A 924 7.16 -27.33 -3.07
CA LEU A 924 6.57 -27.70 -1.77
C LEU A 924 6.74 -29.20 -1.47
N ILE A 925 6.52 -30.06 -2.47
CA ILE A 925 6.71 -31.50 -2.36
C ILE A 925 8.19 -31.82 -2.08
N ALA A 926 9.11 -31.22 -2.84
CA ALA A 926 10.55 -31.41 -2.67
C ALA A 926 11.06 -30.95 -1.29
N ASP A 927 10.49 -29.88 -0.75
CA ASP A 927 10.82 -29.32 0.57
C ASP A 927 10.15 -30.09 1.73
N GLY A 928 9.42 -31.18 1.42
CA GLY A 928 8.84 -32.08 2.40
C GLY A 928 7.52 -31.62 3.01
N GLY A 929 6.80 -30.73 2.31
CA GLY A 929 5.48 -30.22 2.74
C GLY A 929 5.53 -29.01 3.67
N LYS A 930 6.70 -28.41 3.88
CA LYS A 930 6.87 -27.18 4.65
C LYS A 930 6.41 -25.99 3.82
N GLY A 931 5.42 -25.24 4.28
CA GLY A 931 4.99 -24.04 3.58
C GLY A 931 5.88 -22.85 3.92
N PRO A 932 5.54 -21.68 3.36
CA PRO A 932 6.39 -20.48 3.43
C PRO A 932 6.33 -19.75 4.77
N TYR A 933 5.36 -20.07 5.63
CA TYR A 933 5.18 -19.45 6.94
C TYR A 933 5.19 -20.52 8.04
N PRO A 934 6.34 -21.16 8.34
CA PRO A 934 6.38 -22.28 9.28
C PRO A 934 5.97 -21.92 10.70
N ASP A 935 6.11 -20.65 11.09
CA ASP A 935 5.69 -20.16 12.41
C ASP A 935 4.17 -20.00 12.52
N GLU A 936 3.46 -20.02 11.38
CA GLU A 936 1.99 -19.97 11.29
C GLU A 936 1.36 -21.37 11.16
N GLU A 937 2.16 -22.41 10.93
CA GLU A 937 1.75 -23.79 10.56
C GLU A 937 1.48 -24.76 11.71
#